data_AF-A0A2H5FLF8-F1
#
_entry.id   AF-A0A2H5FLF8-F1
#
_cell.length_a   1.000
_cell.length_b   1.000
_cell.length_c   1.000
_cell.angle_alpha   90.00
_cell.angle_beta   90.00
_cell.angle_gamma   90.00
#
_symmetry.space_group_name_H-M   'P 1'
#
loop_
_entity.id
_entity.type
_entity.pdbx_description
1 polymer ?
#
loop_
_entity_poly.entity_id
_entity_poly.type
_entity_poly.pdbx_seq_one_letter_code
_entity_poly.pdbx_strand_id
1 'polypeptide(L)'
;MDSKIEKQSFTLTMLGTLTDFFPDLKKDPKPTPYIKGAKVKDYPKGETLSVVSSLIKTNTPAKTAKIDAKNPYPFQADEITVINGPKTDGANVGEKIALGLAVILKAISREQTQINIIAHSRGAVESILIAHELEAIQKIIATCATFEEVLKQLTEQQTKRHKGKPTNNTPDIIEPLKSQFNLIPKDEQEQWFNQLKTFLPNVSMNFFGIDPVPGDCFPITWYDERFFILPEIIKNTELIYYANEHSDWGFTPIFPEITNQEKQNFVRYSMPGHHGTGSSGNNGSQLGVIVSPDGYKTTHVQKLMIYKLLHFLSKQGVEFNDGFQIFSQHSALGRKYLGSPIETDLINVSTLDFPTILRTLYATIAKNQIGYDAYNSTHYSYMGLINQRRALLKGHTYGLFNDIFATYSGYVNEEHALLMQTHFFKIFGLDTERKNPAELINTASFVLEESIKKIANKEASILDYEMTRKNVLETFGIVIRQVSQQYLTEDWSPIEKQKEKEILYEAIINILTKFKELSASDNQTIQQFIAELLLLSFTSINQTLITQSQGLEKDFNFLQESMDKRLIHFFNGLLMQLNQAENNSLKTLDEIINSEEYKILPNYPSEIKIAHIYNKLAGNGLEKYSVEQLTKSYEEQFADTIEDFAKLYQQMQTYIHDLAALRSIVPSDKIEVDELDLLRLANGLVATAAERFYKDRPQNLPPIAEERGSFLKLAEQHAIEHFGVLDRSKENKASETGTVEASGVFSRTFSFFWSPMSRMIYGTQATPPSHREITPNTDFTPGPT
;
A
#
# COMPACT_ATOMS: atom_id res chain seq x y z
N MET A 1 30.34 6.75 34.70
CA MET A 1 31.37 7.32 33.79
C MET A 1 30.93 6.95 32.39
N ASP A 2 30.22 7.88 31.74
CA ASP A 2 29.75 7.68 30.37
C ASP A 2 30.92 7.86 29.40
N SER A 3 31.00 6.99 28.40
CA SER A 3 32.08 7.00 27.41
C SER A 3 31.91 8.21 26.47
N LYS A 4 33.00 8.94 26.21
CA LYS A 4 32.99 10.06 25.25
C LYS A 4 33.01 9.46 23.84
N ILE A 5 31.83 9.24 23.26
CA ILE A 5 31.68 8.68 21.91
C ILE A 5 31.79 9.83 20.91
N GLU A 6 32.84 9.82 20.10
CA GLU A 6 32.94 10.77 18.98
C GLU A 6 31.98 10.35 17.86
N LYS A 7 30.93 11.17 17.63
CA LYS A 7 30.17 11.27 16.36
C LYS A 7 29.46 10.01 15.83
N GLN A 8 29.12 9.01 16.66
CA GLN A 8 28.33 7.86 16.20
C GLN A 8 26.81 8.11 16.26
N SER A 9 26.08 7.63 15.26
CA SER A 9 24.61 7.62 15.25
C SER A 9 24.04 6.75 16.39
N PHE A 10 22.87 7.11 16.91
CA PHE A 10 22.12 6.29 17.87
C PHE A 10 20.95 5.59 17.17
N THR A 11 20.69 4.33 17.51
CA THR A 11 19.55 3.57 16.99
C THR A 11 18.57 3.21 18.11
N LEU A 12 17.29 3.44 17.88
CA LEU A 12 16.18 2.99 18.72
C LEU A 12 15.38 1.93 17.96
N THR A 13 15.12 0.81 18.62
CA THR A 13 14.26 -0.25 18.10
C THR A 13 12.97 -0.31 18.89
N MET A 14 11.83 -0.10 18.21
CA MET A 14 10.49 -0.16 18.79
C MET A 14 9.76 -1.42 18.31
N LEU A 15 9.63 -2.42 19.17
CA LEU A 15 8.98 -3.69 18.80
C LEU A 15 7.45 -3.56 18.75
N GLY A 16 6.81 -4.44 17.98
CA GLY A 16 5.36 -4.46 17.80
C GLY A 16 4.59 -5.01 19.02
N THR A 17 3.27 -4.86 19.02
CA THR A 17 2.38 -5.32 20.09
C THR A 17 2.72 -6.75 20.56
N LEU A 18 2.84 -6.96 21.88
CA LEU A 18 3.22 -8.24 22.50
C LEU A 18 4.50 -8.90 21.93
N THR A 19 5.42 -8.11 21.39
CA THR A 19 6.69 -8.61 20.88
C THR A 19 7.80 -8.32 21.86
N ASP A 20 8.44 -9.39 22.34
CA ASP A 20 9.62 -9.33 23.18
C ASP A 20 10.90 -9.45 22.33
N PHE A 21 11.98 -8.81 22.79
CA PHE A 21 13.30 -8.94 22.17
C PHE A 21 13.73 -10.41 22.08
N PHE A 22 13.89 -10.90 20.85
CA PHE A 22 14.20 -12.31 20.57
C PHE A 22 15.20 -12.43 19.40
N PRO A 23 16.51 -12.22 19.63
CA PRO A 23 17.53 -12.28 18.57
C PRO A 23 17.96 -13.72 18.23
N ASP A 24 17.55 -14.71 19.03
CA ASP A 24 18.10 -16.06 18.97
C ASP A 24 17.75 -16.80 17.66
N LEU A 25 18.78 -17.34 17.01
CA LEU A 25 18.67 -18.13 15.79
C LEU A 25 18.72 -19.62 16.14
N LYS A 26 17.77 -20.42 15.65
CA LYS A 26 17.89 -21.87 15.77
C LYS A 26 19.06 -22.37 14.92
N LYS A 27 19.95 -23.15 15.54
CA LYS A 27 21.16 -23.71 14.90
C LYS A 27 20.92 -25.07 14.26
N ASP A 28 19.89 -25.79 14.72
CA ASP A 28 19.60 -27.13 14.22
C ASP A 28 18.78 -27.09 12.93
N PRO A 29 19.08 -27.97 11.96
CA PRO A 29 18.26 -28.12 10.77
C PRO A 29 16.84 -28.52 11.16
N LYS A 30 15.85 -27.98 10.44
CA LYS A 30 14.45 -28.37 10.64
C LYS A 30 14.29 -29.85 10.27
N PRO A 31 13.74 -30.70 11.17
CA PRO A 31 13.66 -32.14 10.96
C PRO A 31 12.74 -32.55 9.79
N THR A 32 11.76 -31.71 9.43
CA THR A 32 10.83 -31.97 8.32
C THR A 32 10.42 -30.65 7.66
N PRO A 33 10.23 -30.60 6.33
CA PRO A 33 9.63 -29.46 5.67
C PRO A 33 8.23 -29.18 6.22
N TYR A 34 7.88 -27.90 6.29
CA TYR A 34 6.53 -27.48 6.63
C TYR A 34 5.55 -27.94 5.54
N ILE A 35 4.58 -28.75 5.94
CA ILE A 35 3.45 -29.17 5.11
C ILE A 35 2.22 -28.34 5.46
N LYS A 36 1.31 -28.17 4.50
CA LYS A 36 0.02 -27.50 4.75
C LYS A 36 -0.71 -28.14 5.94
N GLY A 37 -1.22 -27.32 6.85
CA GLY A 37 -1.94 -27.73 8.06
C GLY A 37 -1.06 -27.98 9.30
N ALA A 38 0.27 -28.03 9.17
CA ALA A 38 1.14 -28.16 10.35
C ALA A 38 1.14 -26.89 11.21
N LYS A 39 1.33 -27.06 12.53
CA LYS A 39 1.40 -25.95 13.50
C LYS A 39 2.84 -25.46 13.69
N VAL A 40 3.01 -24.15 13.78
CA VAL A 40 4.29 -23.46 13.99
C VAL A 40 4.05 -22.24 14.89
N LYS A 41 4.86 -22.06 15.94
CA LYS A 41 4.69 -20.96 16.90
C LYS A 41 6.00 -20.23 17.23
N ASP A 42 7.13 -20.71 16.73
CA ASP A 42 8.45 -20.19 17.04
C ASP A 42 8.92 -19.13 16.03
N TYR A 43 9.90 -18.32 16.46
CA TYR A 43 10.75 -17.51 15.60
C TYR A 43 12.04 -18.32 15.28
N PRO A 44 12.02 -19.29 14.34
CA PRO A 44 13.18 -20.16 14.12
C PRO A 44 14.43 -19.41 13.66
N LYS A 45 14.26 -18.16 13.22
CA LYS A 45 15.31 -17.29 12.65
C LYS A 45 15.46 -15.99 13.43
N GLY A 46 15.03 -15.96 14.69
CA GLY A 46 14.91 -14.74 15.47
C GLY A 46 13.78 -13.83 14.95
N GLU A 47 13.39 -12.88 15.79
CA GLU A 47 12.55 -11.76 15.40
C GLU A 47 13.41 -10.72 14.66
N THR A 48 12.94 -10.24 13.51
CA THR A 48 13.73 -9.46 12.55
C THR A 48 14.39 -8.21 13.12
N LEU A 49 13.66 -7.39 13.88
CA LEU A 49 14.21 -6.17 14.46
C LEU A 49 15.22 -6.50 15.58
N SER A 50 14.94 -7.53 16.37
CA SER A 50 15.82 -8.05 17.41
C SER A 50 17.13 -8.56 16.83
N VAL A 51 17.07 -9.33 15.74
CA VAL A 51 18.25 -9.83 15.02
C VAL A 51 19.10 -8.66 14.52
N VAL A 52 18.50 -7.70 13.81
CA VAL A 52 19.25 -6.52 13.30
C VAL A 52 19.86 -5.71 14.45
N SER A 53 19.10 -5.47 15.52
CA SER A 53 19.59 -4.72 16.69
C SER A 53 20.79 -5.39 17.36
N SER A 54 20.80 -6.73 17.42
CA SER A 54 21.91 -7.50 18.01
C SER A 54 23.20 -7.46 17.19
N LEU A 55 23.11 -7.07 15.90
CA LEU A 55 24.26 -6.96 15.01
C LEU A 55 24.93 -5.59 15.06
N ILE A 56 24.28 -4.57 15.60
CA ILE A 56 24.85 -3.22 15.68
C ILE A 56 26.11 -3.28 16.55
N LYS A 57 27.19 -2.73 16.03
CA LYS A 57 28.48 -2.69 16.73
C LYS A 57 28.40 -1.72 17.89
N THR A 58 28.85 -2.16 19.06
CA THR A 58 28.82 -1.36 20.28
C THR A 58 30.23 -1.26 20.86
N ASN A 59 30.61 -0.09 21.38
CA ASN A 59 31.94 0.12 21.95
C ASN A 59 32.13 -0.67 23.25
N THR A 60 31.04 -0.88 24.00
CA THR A 60 30.99 -1.76 25.15
C THR A 60 29.94 -2.83 24.93
N PRO A 61 30.08 -4.05 25.48
CA PRO A 61 29.08 -5.09 25.34
C PRO A 61 27.71 -4.59 25.79
N ALA A 62 26.71 -4.72 24.91
CA ALA A 62 25.35 -4.33 25.22
C ALA A 62 24.84 -5.09 26.46
N LYS A 63 24.17 -4.36 27.35
CA LYS A 63 23.53 -4.93 28.53
C LYS A 63 22.24 -5.61 28.11
N THR A 64 22.12 -6.89 28.45
CA THR A 64 20.86 -7.64 28.37
C THR A 64 20.29 -7.75 29.77
N ALA A 65 19.04 -7.33 29.97
CA ALA A 65 18.39 -7.32 31.27
C ALA A 65 17.02 -8.00 31.20
N LYS A 66 16.62 -8.63 32.31
CA LYS A 66 15.21 -8.98 32.51
C LYS A 66 14.44 -7.69 32.73
N ILE A 67 13.38 -7.48 31.94
CA ILE A 67 12.60 -6.26 32.00
C ILE A 67 11.86 -6.16 33.33
N ASP A 68 12.04 -5.04 34.01
CA ASP A 68 11.28 -4.61 35.18
C ASP A 68 11.19 -3.07 35.23
N ALA A 69 10.57 -2.53 36.28
CA ALA A 69 10.38 -1.09 36.45
C ALA A 69 11.70 -0.28 36.56
N LYS A 70 12.82 -0.93 36.91
CA LYS A 70 14.15 -0.29 37.04
C LYS A 70 14.97 -0.44 35.77
N ASN A 71 14.77 -1.52 35.02
CA ASN A 71 15.46 -1.81 33.76
C ASN A 71 14.42 -2.08 32.66
N PRO A 72 13.83 -1.03 32.07
CA PRO A 72 12.76 -1.19 31.09
C PRO A 72 13.27 -1.62 29.69
N TYR A 73 14.58 -1.67 29.49
CA TYR A 73 15.24 -1.95 28.22
C TYR A 73 15.78 -3.40 28.20
N PRO A 74 15.26 -4.30 27.35
CA PRO A 74 15.79 -5.67 27.20
C PRO A 74 17.23 -5.71 26.68
N PHE A 75 17.61 -4.73 25.86
CA PHE A 75 18.90 -4.65 25.19
C PHE A 75 19.31 -3.19 25.05
N GLN A 76 20.45 -2.82 25.64
CA GLN A 76 20.90 -1.42 25.69
C GLN A 76 22.43 -1.31 25.64
N ALA A 77 22.90 -0.40 24.79
CA ALA A 77 24.25 0.13 24.74
C ALA A 77 24.20 1.64 24.44
N ASP A 78 25.35 2.27 24.27
CA ASP A 78 25.39 3.69 23.94
C ASP A 78 24.94 3.97 22.50
N GLU A 79 25.07 3.00 21.60
CA GLU A 79 24.73 3.10 20.18
C GLU A 79 23.33 2.57 19.84
N ILE A 80 22.73 1.76 20.71
CA ILE A 80 21.47 1.05 20.45
C ILE A 80 20.65 0.88 21.72
N THR A 81 19.33 1.07 21.62
CA THR A 81 18.37 0.61 22.63
C THR A 81 17.19 -0.08 21.97
N VAL A 82 16.76 -1.21 22.54
CA VAL A 82 15.53 -1.91 22.15
C VAL A 82 14.46 -1.68 23.21
N ILE A 83 13.22 -1.48 22.79
CA ILE A 83 12.04 -1.40 23.63
C ILE A 83 11.05 -2.49 23.21
N ASN A 84 10.67 -3.36 24.15
CA ASN A 84 9.61 -4.34 23.93
C ASN A 84 8.28 -3.63 23.66
N GLY A 85 7.47 -4.23 22.80
CA GLY A 85 6.25 -3.59 22.35
C GLY A 85 5.18 -3.48 23.44
N PRO A 86 4.14 -2.69 23.16
CA PRO A 86 3.06 -2.45 24.09
C PRO A 86 2.17 -3.69 24.29
N LYS A 87 1.33 -3.62 25.32
CA LYS A 87 0.25 -4.59 25.56
C LYS A 87 -0.81 -4.48 24.47
N THR A 88 -1.59 -5.55 24.27
CA THR A 88 -2.66 -5.62 23.25
C THR A 88 -3.69 -4.51 23.39
N ASP A 89 -4.03 -4.14 24.63
CA ASP A 89 -5.00 -3.09 24.94
C ASP A 89 -4.46 -1.67 24.71
N GLY A 90 -3.16 -1.52 24.39
CA GLY A 90 -2.51 -0.24 24.19
C GLY A 90 -2.37 0.60 25.47
N ALA A 91 -2.69 0.07 26.65
CA ALA A 91 -2.74 0.86 27.88
C ALA A 91 -1.38 1.48 28.28
N ASN A 92 -0.28 0.92 27.79
CA ASN A 92 1.08 1.37 28.07
C ASN A 92 1.80 2.00 26.87
N VAL A 93 1.11 2.36 25.77
CA VAL A 93 1.80 3.01 24.63
C VAL A 93 2.45 4.35 25.04
N GLY A 94 1.81 5.12 25.93
CA GLY A 94 2.37 6.36 26.46
C GLY A 94 3.70 6.15 27.22
N GLU A 95 3.79 5.05 27.98
CA GLU A 95 5.03 4.62 28.64
C GLU A 95 6.12 4.26 27.62
N LYS A 96 5.78 3.52 26.56
CA LYS A 96 6.75 3.12 25.51
C LYS A 96 7.30 4.32 24.76
N ILE A 97 6.44 5.27 24.40
CA ILE A 97 6.83 6.54 23.77
C ILE A 97 7.78 7.31 24.68
N ALA A 98 7.45 7.44 25.96
CA ALA A 98 8.28 8.13 26.94
C ALA A 98 9.66 7.48 27.13
N LEU A 99 9.70 6.15 27.19
CA LEU A 99 10.96 5.39 27.29
C LEU A 99 11.84 5.60 26.06
N GLY A 100 11.26 5.62 24.86
CA GLY A 100 11.98 5.89 23.61
C GLY A 100 12.51 7.32 23.56
N LEU A 101 11.68 8.29 23.97
CA LEU A 101 12.09 9.69 24.04
C LEU A 101 13.20 9.91 25.07
N ALA A 102 13.12 9.29 26.25
CA ALA A 102 14.15 9.40 27.29
C ALA A 102 15.54 8.94 26.81
N VAL A 103 15.62 7.80 26.11
CA VAL A 103 16.92 7.30 25.61
C VAL A 103 17.45 8.12 24.44
N ILE A 104 16.58 8.66 23.60
CA ILE A 104 16.98 9.61 22.55
C ILE A 104 17.56 10.88 23.17
N LEU A 105 16.88 11.49 24.15
CA LEU A 105 17.38 12.70 24.81
C LEU A 105 18.72 12.43 25.53
N LYS A 106 18.90 11.24 26.12
CA LYS A 106 20.18 10.80 26.69
C LYS A 106 21.27 10.61 25.63
N ALA A 107 20.93 10.10 24.45
CA ALA A 107 21.87 10.00 23.34
C ALA A 107 22.30 11.39 22.86
N ILE A 108 21.35 12.32 22.73
CA ILE A 108 21.59 13.69 22.27
C ILE A 108 22.48 14.46 23.26
N SER A 109 22.31 14.29 24.57
CA SER A 109 23.20 14.91 25.56
C SER A 109 24.66 14.41 25.44
N ARG A 110 24.88 13.28 24.78
CA ARG A 110 26.21 12.73 24.44
C ARG A 110 26.65 13.08 23.01
N GLU A 111 26.07 14.12 22.40
CA GLU A 111 26.40 14.60 21.05
C GLU A 111 25.97 13.65 19.91
N GLN A 112 25.15 12.63 20.18
CA GLN A 112 24.61 11.75 19.14
C GLN A 112 23.39 12.42 18.47
N THR A 113 23.62 13.16 17.38
CA THR A 113 22.57 13.97 16.73
C THR A 113 21.89 13.29 15.55
N GLN A 114 22.41 12.18 15.04
CA GLN A 114 21.76 11.35 14.04
C GLN A 114 21.05 10.18 14.72
N ILE A 115 19.72 10.21 14.75
CA ILE A 115 18.87 9.22 15.40
C ILE A 115 18.23 8.33 14.34
N ASN A 116 18.41 7.03 14.45
CA ASN A 116 17.75 6.05 13.60
C ASN A 116 16.67 5.34 14.41
N ILE A 117 15.47 5.19 13.87
CA ILE A 117 14.41 4.38 14.47
C ILE A 117 14.04 3.25 13.51
N ILE A 118 14.06 2.01 14.01
CA ILE A 118 13.49 0.86 13.31
C ILE A 118 12.32 0.32 14.12
N ALA A 119 11.19 0.06 13.49
CA ALA A 119 9.97 -0.25 14.23
C ALA A 119 8.98 -1.14 13.46
N HIS A 120 8.11 -1.83 14.19
CA HIS A 120 7.04 -2.66 13.62
C HIS A 120 5.70 -2.43 14.32
N SER A 121 4.60 -2.52 13.57
CA SER A 121 3.23 -2.50 14.11
C SER A 121 2.95 -1.22 14.91
N ARG A 122 2.40 -1.37 16.12
CA ARG A 122 2.19 -0.29 17.09
C ARG A 122 3.48 0.49 17.38
N GLY A 123 4.62 -0.18 17.43
CA GLY A 123 5.93 0.46 17.65
C GLY A 123 6.28 1.47 16.55
N ALA A 124 5.83 1.24 15.32
CA ALA A 124 6.01 2.19 14.21
C ALA A 124 5.13 3.44 14.39
N VAL A 125 3.92 3.28 14.92
CA VAL A 125 3.03 4.41 15.26
C VAL A 125 3.58 5.20 16.46
N GLU A 126 4.06 4.51 17.50
CA GLU A 126 4.76 5.12 18.64
C GLU A 126 5.96 5.94 18.17
N SER A 127 6.73 5.44 17.19
CA SER A 127 7.89 6.11 16.61
C SER A 127 7.55 7.43 15.92
N ILE A 128 6.41 7.49 15.23
CA ILE A 128 5.91 8.75 14.63
C ILE A 128 5.63 9.77 15.75
N LEU A 129 4.99 9.35 16.84
CA LEU A 129 4.75 10.25 17.97
C LEU A 129 6.03 10.66 18.69
N ILE A 130 7.00 9.76 18.86
CA ILE A 130 8.33 10.09 19.40
C ILE A 130 8.96 11.22 18.57
N ALA A 131 8.88 11.16 17.24
CA ALA A 131 9.42 12.20 16.37
C ALA A 131 8.72 13.55 16.56
N HIS A 132 7.39 13.55 16.70
CA HIS A 132 6.62 14.78 16.99
C HIS A 132 6.98 15.38 18.35
N GLU A 133 7.08 14.57 19.40
CA GLU A 133 7.47 15.08 20.73
C GLU A 133 8.92 15.59 20.71
N LEU A 134 9.84 14.93 20.00
CA LEU A 134 11.22 15.40 19.88
C LEU A 134 11.33 16.73 19.13
N GLU A 135 10.57 16.90 18.03
CA GLU A 135 10.50 18.17 17.31
C GLU A 135 9.88 19.28 18.16
N ALA A 136 8.86 18.95 18.99
CA ALA A 136 8.28 19.89 19.93
C ALA A 136 9.32 20.35 20.98
N ILE A 137 10.09 19.42 21.55
CA ILE A 137 11.19 19.75 22.48
C ILE A 137 12.23 20.62 21.78
N GLN A 138 12.63 20.28 20.55
CA GLN A 138 13.60 21.06 19.77
C GLN A 138 13.18 22.53 19.62
N LYS A 139 11.88 22.80 19.45
CA LYS A 139 11.32 24.15 19.32
C LYS A 139 11.26 24.93 20.64
N ILE A 140 10.99 24.27 21.76
CA ILE A 140 10.75 24.96 23.05
C ILE A 140 11.99 25.01 23.96
N ILE A 141 12.98 24.14 23.74
CA ILE A 141 14.11 23.99 24.69
C ILE A 141 14.93 25.28 24.84
N ALA A 142 15.02 26.09 23.80
CA ALA A 142 15.80 27.33 23.78
C ALA A 142 15.26 28.39 24.76
N THR A 143 13.96 28.34 25.08
CA THR A 143 13.30 29.32 25.96
C THR A 143 13.15 28.83 27.41
N CYS A 144 13.45 27.56 27.68
CA CYS A 144 13.29 26.95 29.01
C CYS A 144 14.60 27.03 29.81
N ALA A 145 14.57 27.36 31.10
CA ALA A 145 15.72 27.34 32.00
C ALA A 145 16.06 25.94 32.51
N THR A 146 15.06 25.07 32.68
CA THR A 146 15.24 23.68 33.14
C THR A 146 14.41 22.69 32.31
N PHE A 147 14.65 21.38 32.49
CA PHE A 147 13.86 20.36 31.81
C PHE A 147 12.44 20.24 32.38
N GLU A 148 12.20 20.60 33.64
CA GLU A 148 10.85 20.66 34.22
C GLU A 148 9.95 21.68 33.51
N GLU A 149 10.52 22.80 33.04
CA GLU A 149 9.78 23.77 32.23
C GLU A 149 9.40 23.22 30.85
N VAL A 150 10.29 22.42 30.25
CA VAL A 150 10.00 21.66 29.02
C VAL A 150 8.84 20.69 29.26
N LEU A 151 8.92 19.89 30.33
CA LEU A 151 7.86 18.94 30.70
C LEU A 151 6.52 19.64 30.90
N LYS A 152 6.49 20.79 31.59
CA LYS A 152 5.27 21.59 31.78
C LYS A 152 4.65 22.01 30.45
N GLN A 153 5.44 22.53 29.51
CA GLN A 153 4.93 22.92 28.19
C GLN A 153 4.41 21.71 27.39
N LEU A 154 5.09 20.56 27.46
CA LEU A 154 4.60 19.33 26.83
C LEU A 154 3.27 18.85 27.45
N THR A 155 3.10 18.93 28.77
CA THR A 155 1.83 18.63 29.45
C THR A 155 0.70 19.54 28.95
N GLU A 156 0.96 20.83 28.80
CA GLU A 156 -0.01 21.79 28.26
C GLU A 156 -0.40 21.44 26.82
N GLN A 157 0.58 21.08 25.97
CA GLN A 157 0.33 20.65 24.59
C GLN A 157 -0.48 19.35 24.53
N GLN A 158 -0.15 18.33 25.33
CA GLN A 158 -0.89 17.07 25.37
C GLN A 158 -2.33 17.28 25.87
N THR A 159 -2.51 18.09 26.92
CA THR A 159 -3.84 18.47 27.44
C THR A 159 -4.68 19.16 26.36
N LYS A 160 -4.07 20.05 25.57
CA LYS A 160 -4.74 20.72 24.45
C LYS A 160 -5.16 19.73 23.36
N ARG A 161 -4.31 18.75 23.03
CA ARG A 161 -4.62 17.69 22.07
C ARG A 161 -5.78 16.80 22.52
N HIS A 162 -5.80 16.38 23.80
CA HIS A 162 -6.89 15.57 24.36
C HIS A 162 -8.24 16.31 24.38
N LYS A 163 -8.23 17.64 24.55
CA LYS A 163 -9.44 18.47 24.54
C LYS A 163 -9.85 18.93 23.13
N GLY A 164 -9.02 18.69 22.12
CA GLY A 164 -9.23 19.11 20.74
C GLY A 164 -10.31 18.30 20.02
N LYS A 165 -10.63 18.74 18.80
CA LYS A 165 -11.43 17.99 17.83
C LYS A 165 -10.59 17.79 16.56
N PRO A 166 -10.44 16.55 16.06
CA PRO A 166 -10.89 15.29 16.67
C PRO A 166 -10.19 15.01 18.00
N THR A 167 -10.83 14.20 18.85
CA THR A 167 -10.32 13.86 20.18
C THR A 167 -9.17 12.86 20.04
N ASN A 168 -7.96 13.31 20.31
CA ASN A 168 -6.81 12.40 20.44
C ASN A 168 -6.92 11.66 21.78
N ASN A 169 -6.63 10.36 21.79
CA ASN A 169 -6.73 9.53 22.99
C ASN A 169 -5.40 8.82 23.35
N THR A 170 -4.27 9.30 22.82
CA THR A 170 -2.94 8.83 23.21
C THR A 170 -2.76 8.90 24.73
N PRO A 171 -2.45 7.78 25.41
CA PRO A 171 -2.13 7.75 26.84
C PRO A 171 -1.02 8.73 27.24
N ASP A 172 -0.96 9.05 28.54
CA ASP A 172 0.00 10.00 29.08
C ASP A 172 1.45 9.58 28.77
N ILE A 173 2.21 10.52 28.21
CA ILE A 173 3.62 10.37 27.85
C ILE A 173 4.51 11.08 28.89
N ILE A 174 3.99 12.13 29.54
CA ILE A 174 4.81 13.10 30.25
C ILE A 174 5.17 12.60 31.65
N GLU A 175 4.25 11.99 32.40
CA GLU A 175 4.60 11.42 33.72
C GLU A 175 5.59 10.25 33.64
N PRO A 176 5.45 9.30 32.69
CA PRO A 176 6.50 8.29 32.47
C PRO A 176 7.85 8.91 32.07
N LEU A 177 7.86 9.95 31.24
CA LEU A 177 9.10 10.64 30.82
C LEU A 177 9.78 11.33 32.01
N LYS A 178 9.00 12.03 32.83
CA LYS A 178 9.45 12.66 34.08
C LYS A 178 10.04 11.63 35.04
N SER A 179 9.45 10.45 35.12
CA SER A 179 9.97 9.35 35.93
C SER A 179 11.35 8.89 35.47
N GLN A 180 11.61 8.85 34.16
CA GLN A 180 12.94 8.55 33.60
C GLN A 180 13.95 9.68 33.87
N PHE A 181 13.53 10.94 33.71
CA PHE A 181 14.38 12.09 34.02
C PHE A 181 14.83 12.11 35.48
N ASN A 182 13.95 11.75 36.41
CA ASN A 182 14.27 11.67 37.84
C ASN A 182 15.30 10.58 38.20
N LEU A 183 15.64 9.68 37.26
CA LEU A 183 16.74 8.72 37.44
C LEU A 183 18.12 9.35 37.23
N ILE A 184 18.20 10.52 36.60
CA ILE A 184 19.44 11.29 36.45
C ILE A 184 19.79 11.91 37.82
N PRO A 185 21.02 11.71 38.35
CA PRO A 185 21.45 12.31 39.60
C PRO A 185 21.24 13.84 39.60
N LYS A 186 20.73 14.39 40.70
CA LYS A 186 20.35 15.82 40.78
C LYS A 186 21.51 16.77 40.48
N ASP A 187 22.72 16.39 40.86
CA ASP A 187 23.96 17.11 40.60
C ASP A 187 24.42 17.05 39.13
N GLU A 188 23.89 16.10 38.34
CA GLU A 188 24.19 15.95 36.91
C GLU A 188 23.10 16.57 36.00
N GLN A 189 21.90 16.83 36.51
CA GLN A 189 20.75 17.27 35.71
C GLN A 189 20.99 18.61 34.98
N GLU A 190 21.62 19.58 35.63
CA GLU A 190 21.92 20.88 35.01
C GLU A 190 22.90 20.72 33.84
N GLN A 191 23.97 19.94 34.04
CA GLN A 191 24.95 19.65 32.99
C GLN A 191 24.30 18.90 31.83
N TRP A 192 23.51 17.86 32.12
CA TRP A 192 22.78 17.09 31.12
C TRP A 192 21.85 17.97 30.28
N PHE A 193 21.09 18.87 30.93
CA PHE A 193 20.18 19.77 30.23
C PHE A 193 20.92 20.78 29.36
N ASN A 194 22.05 21.31 29.84
CA ASN A 194 22.90 22.22 29.06
C ASN A 194 23.52 21.53 27.84
N GLN A 195 23.93 20.27 27.96
CA GLN A 195 24.37 19.46 26.82
C GLN A 195 23.22 19.22 25.84
N LEU A 196 22.05 18.85 26.33
CA LEU A 196 20.87 18.64 25.50
C LEU A 196 20.52 19.91 24.69
N LYS A 197 20.50 21.08 25.34
CA LYS A 197 20.29 22.38 24.67
C LYS A 197 21.31 22.66 23.57
N THR A 198 22.56 22.26 23.77
CA THR A 198 23.64 22.50 22.81
C THR A 198 23.46 21.65 21.56
N PHE A 199 23.07 20.38 21.71
CA PHE A 199 23.07 19.42 20.59
C PHE A 199 21.71 19.23 19.93
N LEU A 200 20.60 19.42 20.65
CA LEU A 200 19.23 19.19 20.14
C LEU A 200 18.90 19.98 18.86
N PRO A 201 19.34 21.24 18.66
CA PRO A 201 19.06 21.99 17.43
C PRO A 201 19.59 21.32 16.14
N ASN A 202 20.62 20.47 16.27
CA ASN A 202 21.25 19.78 15.13
C ASN A 202 20.74 18.35 14.92
N VAL A 203 19.72 17.95 15.69
CA VAL A 203 19.19 16.58 15.64
C VAL A 203 18.39 16.33 14.37
N SER A 204 18.61 15.16 13.79
CA SER A 204 17.84 14.63 12.67
C SER A 204 17.48 13.17 12.93
N MET A 205 16.36 12.73 12.35
CA MET A 205 15.85 11.38 12.50
C MET A 205 15.77 10.66 11.16
N ASN A 206 16.01 9.36 11.16
CA ASN A 206 15.72 8.44 10.06
C ASN A 206 14.80 7.34 10.57
N PHE A 207 13.79 6.98 9.80
CA PHE A 207 12.73 6.07 10.24
C PHE A 207 12.50 4.92 9.27
N PHE A 208 12.66 3.68 9.73
CA PHE A 208 12.23 2.49 9.02
C PHE A 208 11.05 1.85 9.77
N GLY A 209 9.85 1.94 9.20
CA GLY A 209 8.63 1.42 9.80
C GLY A 209 8.09 0.20 9.04
N ILE A 210 7.69 -0.83 9.78
CA ILE A 210 7.03 -2.01 9.24
C ILE A 210 5.58 -2.00 9.71
N ASP A 211 4.66 -1.95 8.76
CA ASP A 211 3.21 -2.11 8.88
C ASP A 211 2.63 -1.31 10.06
N PRO A 212 2.68 0.03 10.01
CA PRO A 212 2.30 0.89 11.12
C PRO A 212 0.80 0.77 11.42
N VAL A 213 0.46 0.13 12.53
CA VAL A 213 -0.91 -0.19 12.94
C VAL A 213 -1.19 0.40 14.33
N PRO A 214 -2.10 1.37 14.46
CA PRO A 214 -2.46 1.97 15.75
C PRO A 214 -3.41 1.07 16.55
N GLY A 215 -4.03 0.07 15.93
CA GLY A 215 -5.06 -0.78 16.51
C GLY A 215 -6.41 -0.09 16.62
N ASP A 216 -7.34 -0.62 15.86
CA ASP A 216 -8.66 -0.08 15.59
C ASP A 216 -9.79 -0.95 16.14
N CYS A 217 -9.62 -1.51 17.35
CA CYS A 217 -10.66 -2.33 17.96
C CYS A 217 -11.75 -1.47 18.61
N PHE A 218 -12.98 -1.53 18.10
CA PHE A 218 -14.11 -0.82 18.70
C PHE A 218 -14.37 -1.30 20.15
N PRO A 219 -14.65 -0.39 21.11
CA PRO A 219 -14.81 1.06 20.97
C PRO A 219 -13.51 1.85 21.22
N ILE A 220 -12.39 1.19 21.49
CA ILE A 220 -11.13 1.82 21.90
C ILE A 220 -10.14 1.72 20.73
N THR A 221 -10.40 2.50 19.69
CA THR A 221 -9.40 2.74 18.63
C THR A 221 -8.41 3.78 19.15
N TRP A 222 -7.13 3.43 19.25
CA TRP A 222 -6.11 4.44 19.53
C TRP A 222 -6.02 5.38 18.33
N TYR A 223 -6.20 6.67 18.57
CA TYR A 223 -6.19 7.72 17.57
C TYR A 223 -5.46 8.96 18.05
N ASP A 224 -4.62 9.47 17.16
CA ASP A 224 -3.97 10.76 17.24
C ASP A 224 -3.79 11.28 15.81
N GLU A 225 -4.23 12.51 15.52
CA GLU A 225 -4.07 13.06 14.16
C GLU A 225 -2.62 13.10 13.68
N ARG A 226 -1.66 13.14 14.61
CA ARG A 226 -0.23 13.17 14.31
C ARG A 226 0.27 11.87 13.66
N PHE A 227 -0.47 10.76 13.79
CA PHE A 227 -0.16 9.51 13.10
C PHE A 227 0.00 9.69 11.60
N PHE A 228 -0.77 10.59 11.00
CA PHE A 228 -0.86 10.74 9.56
C PHE A 228 0.15 11.74 9.00
N ILE A 229 1.09 12.23 9.83
CA ILE A 229 2.05 13.27 9.44
C ILE A 229 3.45 12.89 9.96
N LEU A 230 4.43 12.86 9.08
CA LEU A 230 5.84 12.72 9.44
C LEU A 230 6.48 14.12 9.59
N PRO A 231 6.92 14.50 10.80
CA PRO A 231 7.49 15.83 11.07
C PRO A 231 8.83 16.07 10.36
N GLU A 232 9.21 17.33 10.13
CA GLU A 232 10.40 17.73 9.35
C GLU A 232 11.72 17.23 9.98
N ILE A 233 11.72 16.91 11.27
CA ILE A 233 12.88 16.29 11.95
C ILE A 233 13.27 14.95 11.30
N ILE A 234 12.32 14.22 10.69
CA ILE A 234 12.58 12.98 9.96
C ILE A 234 13.06 13.30 8.55
N LYS A 235 14.30 12.90 8.21
CA LYS A 235 14.95 13.17 6.92
C LYS A 235 14.82 12.03 5.93
N ASN A 236 14.94 10.79 6.39
CA ASN A 236 14.79 9.61 5.55
C ASN A 236 13.75 8.68 6.16
N THR A 237 12.77 8.28 5.37
CA THR A 237 11.73 7.35 5.80
C THR A 237 11.55 6.24 4.79
N GLU A 238 11.46 5.02 5.30
CA GLU A 238 11.04 3.85 4.55
C GLU A 238 9.93 3.10 5.30
N LEU A 239 8.75 2.97 4.69
CA LEU A 239 7.61 2.26 5.26
C LEU A 239 7.24 1.02 4.45
N ILE A 240 7.09 -0.13 5.12
CA ILE A 240 6.71 -1.39 4.50
C ILE A 240 5.31 -1.80 4.94
N TYR A 241 4.46 -2.29 4.04
CA TYR A 241 3.09 -2.69 4.33
C TYR A 241 2.77 -4.09 3.80
N TYR A 242 2.00 -4.89 4.53
CA TYR A 242 1.68 -6.28 4.16
C TYR A 242 0.34 -6.46 3.43
N ALA A 243 0.34 -6.84 2.16
CA ALA A 243 -0.86 -6.86 1.32
C ALA A 243 -1.89 -7.96 1.68
N ASN A 244 -1.45 -9.04 2.34
CA ASN A 244 -2.27 -10.22 2.67
C ASN A 244 -2.66 -10.26 4.16
N GLU A 245 -2.59 -9.14 4.89
CA GLU A 245 -3.18 -9.03 6.23
C GLU A 245 -4.66 -8.67 6.11
N HIS A 246 -5.53 -9.65 6.38
CA HIS A 246 -6.98 -9.61 6.13
C HIS A 246 -7.78 -9.79 7.43
N SER A 247 -7.18 -9.54 8.60
CA SER A 247 -7.96 -9.41 9.83
C SER A 247 -8.87 -8.20 9.73
N ASP A 248 -10.15 -8.38 10.05
CA ASP A 248 -11.15 -7.32 9.93
C ASP A 248 -10.89 -6.18 10.91
N TRP A 249 -10.39 -6.48 12.11
CA TRP A 249 -10.11 -5.48 13.14
C TRP A 249 -8.69 -5.56 13.69
N GLY A 250 -8.22 -4.45 14.25
CA GLY A 250 -6.98 -4.35 15.03
C GLY A 250 -5.70 -4.25 14.19
N PHE A 251 -5.80 -4.46 12.87
CA PHE A 251 -4.67 -4.53 11.94
C PHE A 251 -4.79 -3.58 10.74
N THR A 252 -5.66 -2.58 10.84
CA THR A 252 -5.79 -1.54 9.82
C THR A 252 -4.61 -0.57 9.93
N PRO A 253 -3.73 -0.47 8.92
CA PRO A 253 -2.54 0.37 8.97
C PRO A 253 -2.86 1.83 8.64
N ILE A 254 -2.01 2.74 9.13
CA ILE A 254 -2.03 4.17 8.80
C ILE A 254 -1.07 4.51 7.66
N PHE A 255 -1.36 5.61 6.96
CA PHE A 255 -0.56 6.08 5.83
C PHE A 255 -0.14 7.52 6.05
N PRO A 256 1.02 7.75 6.68
CA PRO A 256 1.45 9.11 6.97
C PRO A 256 1.97 9.80 5.71
N GLU A 257 1.76 11.11 5.68
CA GLU A 257 2.29 12.02 4.67
C GLU A 257 3.49 12.79 5.23
N ILE A 258 4.42 13.18 4.37
CA ILE A 258 5.52 14.07 4.77
C ILE A 258 5.10 15.53 4.72
N THR A 259 5.63 16.33 5.64
CA THR A 259 5.39 17.78 5.70
C THR A 259 6.10 18.56 4.59
N ASN A 260 7.24 18.06 4.09
CA ASN A 260 8.09 18.78 3.15
C ASN A 260 8.81 17.84 2.17
N GLN A 261 8.35 17.81 0.92
CA GLN A 261 8.90 16.95 -0.14
C GLN A 261 10.34 17.29 -0.55
N GLU A 262 10.80 18.54 -0.35
CA GLU A 262 12.15 18.96 -0.73
C GLU A 262 13.20 18.53 0.32
N LYS A 263 12.79 18.39 1.59
CA LYS A 263 13.70 18.10 2.71
C LYS A 263 13.63 16.67 3.23
N GLN A 264 12.58 15.94 2.88
CA GLN A 264 12.30 14.61 3.42
C GLN A 264 12.28 13.60 2.27
N ASN A 265 13.17 12.62 2.34
CA ASN A 265 13.13 11.45 1.47
C ASN A 265 12.14 10.44 2.04
N PHE A 266 11.09 10.11 1.29
CA PHE A 266 10.01 9.23 1.73
C PHE A 266 9.74 8.17 0.67
N VAL A 267 9.87 6.91 1.08
CA VAL A 267 9.45 5.77 0.28
C VAL A 267 8.52 4.87 1.08
N ARG A 268 7.53 4.29 0.40
CA ARG A 268 6.63 3.30 0.97
C ARG A 268 6.38 2.18 -0.03
N TYR A 269 6.37 0.94 0.44
CA TYR A 269 6.19 -0.22 -0.41
C TYR A 269 5.23 -1.22 0.22
N SER A 270 4.40 -1.84 -0.62
CA SER A 270 3.69 -3.05 -0.24
C SER A 270 4.60 -4.28 -0.40
N MET A 271 4.33 -5.31 0.40
CA MET A 271 4.97 -6.61 0.40
C MET A 271 3.91 -7.69 0.56
N PRO A 272 4.05 -8.84 -0.11
CA PRO A 272 3.15 -9.96 0.13
C PRO A 272 3.42 -10.57 1.52
N GLY A 273 2.37 -11.06 2.16
CA GLY A 273 2.39 -11.55 3.53
C GLY A 273 1.28 -10.97 4.40
N HIS A 274 1.05 -11.61 5.56
CA HIS A 274 0.31 -11.06 6.70
C HIS A 274 1.21 -10.21 7.61
N HIS A 275 0.63 -9.57 8.64
CA HIS A 275 1.28 -8.62 9.55
C HIS A 275 2.61 -9.11 10.17
N GLY A 276 2.72 -10.40 10.45
CA GLY A 276 3.90 -11.02 11.06
C GLY A 276 4.91 -11.62 10.07
N THR A 277 4.66 -11.57 8.76
CA THR A 277 5.41 -12.32 7.75
C THR A 277 6.90 -11.93 7.69
N GLY A 278 7.19 -10.63 7.76
CA GLY A 278 8.58 -10.16 7.78
C GLY A 278 9.25 -10.22 9.15
N SER A 279 8.56 -10.66 10.20
CA SER A 279 9.10 -10.77 11.57
C SER A 279 9.27 -12.23 12.02
N SER A 280 8.44 -13.17 11.55
CA SER A 280 8.33 -14.53 12.11
C SER A 280 9.42 -15.51 11.68
N GLY A 281 9.92 -15.38 10.45
CA GLY A 281 10.87 -16.34 9.86
C GLY A 281 10.34 -17.75 9.67
N ASN A 282 9.02 -17.92 9.67
CA ASN A 282 8.31 -19.17 9.42
C ASN A 282 7.22 -18.99 8.34
N ASN A 283 6.56 -20.10 7.95
CA ASN A 283 5.49 -20.10 6.95
C ASN A 283 4.08 -20.14 7.59
N GLY A 284 3.98 -19.90 8.90
CA GLY A 284 2.71 -19.93 9.61
C GLY A 284 1.89 -18.68 9.34
N SER A 285 0.56 -18.83 9.27
CA SER A 285 -0.39 -17.73 9.35
C SER A 285 -0.41 -17.10 10.75
N GLN A 286 -1.25 -16.09 10.93
CA GLN A 286 -1.55 -15.44 12.21
C GLN A 286 -1.98 -16.43 13.31
N LEU A 287 -2.54 -17.59 12.93
CA LEU A 287 -2.96 -18.67 13.83
C LEU A 287 -1.87 -19.71 14.10
N GLY A 288 -0.67 -19.50 13.55
CA GLY A 288 0.44 -20.44 13.66
C GLY A 288 0.20 -21.74 12.89
N VAL A 289 -0.49 -21.69 11.75
CA VAL A 289 -0.74 -22.85 10.88
C VAL A 289 -0.18 -22.55 9.49
N ILE A 290 0.50 -23.52 8.87
CA ILE A 290 0.95 -23.37 7.48
C ILE A 290 -0.24 -23.50 6.55
N VAL A 291 -0.52 -22.44 5.78
CA VAL A 291 -1.64 -22.40 4.83
C VAL A 291 -1.19 -22.44 3.38
N SER A 292 0.06 -22.10 3.11
CA SER A 292 0.65 -22.16 1.78
C SER A 292 0.60 -23.59 1.20
N PRO A 293 0.29 -23.76 -0.09
CA PRO A 293 0.39 -25.06 -0.75
C PRO A 293 1.82 -25.62 -0.71
N ASP A 294 1.93 -26.95 -0.82
CA ASP A 294 3.23 -27.63 -0.83
C ASP A 294 4.10 -27.12 -1.99
N GLY A 295 5.40 -26.94 -1.71
CA GLY A 295 6.37 -26.39 -2.67
C GLY A 295 6.53 -24.86 -2.63
N TYR A 296 5.62 -24.13 -1.99
CA TYR A 296 5.69 -22.67 -1.86
C TYR A 296 6.23 -22.26 -0.47
N LYS A 297 7.01 -21.17 -0.43
CA LYS A 297 7.62 -20.67 0.82
C LYS A 297 7.46 -19.16 0.97
N THR A 298 7.04 -18.74 2.16
CA THR A 298 6.77 -17.35 2.50
C THR A 298 7.85 -16.72 3.40
N THR A 299 8.85 -17.48 3.85
CA THR A 299 9.98 -16.95 4.64
C THR A 299 10.92 -15.96 3.90
N HIS A 300 10.73 -15.73 2.60
CA HIS A 300 11.64 -14.88 1.82
C HIS A 300 11.50 -13.40 2.15
N VAL A 301 10.30 -12.96 2.53
CA VAL A 301 10.03 -11.58 2.94
C VAL A 301 10.80 -11.23 4.22
N GLN A 302 10.91 -12.12 5.21
CA GLN A 302 11.77 -11.88 6.38
C GLN A 302 13.23 -11.62 5.99
N LYS A 303 13.77 -12.42 5.06
CA LYS A 303 15.15 -12.23 4.58
C LYS A 303 15.32 -10.87 3.92
N LEU A 304 14.36 -10.49 3.08
CA LEU A 304 14.33 -9.19 2.44
C LEU A 304 14.31 -8.06 3.49
N MET A 305 13.45 -8.17 4.52
CA MET A 305 13.37 -7.17 5.59
C MET A 305 14.70 -6.99 6.33
N ILE A 306 15.38 -8.09 6.69
CA ILE A 306 16.70 -8.01 7.33
C ILE A 306 17.70 -7.27 6.42
N TYR A 307 17.80 -7.62 5.13
CA TYR A 307 18.71 -6.90 4.21
C TYR A 307 18.32 -5.42 4.04
N LYS A 308 17.03 -5.10 3.98
CA LYS A 308 16.57 -3.71 3.84
C LYS A 308 16.91 -2.88 5.08
N LEU A 309 16.71 -3.43 6.27
CA LEU A 309 17.10 -2.78 7.54
C LEU A 309 18.62 -2.57 7.62
N LEU A 310 19.43 -3.58 7.28
CA LEU A 310 20.89 -3.46 7.24
C LEU A 310 21.33 -2.38 6.22
N HIS A 311 20.73 -2.36 5.04
CA HIS A 311 21.01 -1.36 4.00
C HIS A 311 20.62 0.05 4.45
N PHE A 312 19.42 0.21 5.02
CA PHE A 312 18.91 1.47 5.54
C PHE A 312 19.84 2.04 6.61
N LEU A 313 20.16 1.25 7.63
CA LEU A 313 21.03 1.67 8.72
C LEU A 313 22.48 1.93 8.28
N SER A 314 23.03 1.11 7.36
CA SER A 314 24.38 1.33 6.81
C SER A 314 24.48 2.68 6.09
N LYS A 315 23.44 3.07 5.33
CA LYS A 315 23.36 4.40 4.69
C LYS A 315 23.32 5.55 5.69
N GLN A 316 22.92 5.29 6.93
CA GLN A 316 22.88 6.26 8.02
C GLN A 316 24.09 6.16 8.97
N GLY A 317 25.18 5.53 8.53
CA GLY A 317 26.43 5.48 9.30
C GLY A 317 26.45 4.49 10.47
N VAL A 318 25.48 3.58 10.55
CA VAL A 318 25.47 2.52 11.58
C VAL A 318 26.50 1.44 11.21
N GLU A 319 27.42 1.18 12.13
CA GLU A 319 28.36 0.07 12.02
C GLU A 319 27.78 -1.24 12.56
N PHE A 320 28.19 -2.36 11.94
CA PHE A 320 27.77 -3.70 12.33
C PHE A 320 28.98 -4.55 12.76
N ASN A 321 28.74 -5.46 13.71
CA ASN A 321 29.64 -6.55 14.03
C ASN A 321 29.74 -7.51 12.83
N ASP A 322 30.67 -8.47 12.89
CA ASP A 322 30.77 -9.53 11.89
C ASP A 322 29.42 -10.26 11.74
N GLY A 323 28.87 -10.21 10.52
CA GLY A 323 27.57 -10.77 10.22
C GLY A 323 27.55 -12.30 10.16
N PHE A 324 28.68 -12.99 10.23
CA PHE A 324 28.82 -14.43 9.96
C PHE A 324 27.69 -15.31 10.53
N GLN A 325 27.27 -15.04 11.78
CA GLN A 325 26.23 -15.82 12.47
C GLN A 325 24.89 -15.81 11.72
N ILE A 326 24.44 -14.66 11.21
CA ILE A 326 23.17 -14.55 10.47
C ILE A 326 23.25 -15.06 9.04
N PHE A 327 24.44 -15.34 8.52
CA PHE A 327 24.65 -15.95 7.20
C PHE A 327 25.02 -17.43 7.23
N SER A 328 25.26 -18.01 8.41
CA SER A 328 25.58 -19.43 8.56
C SER A 328 24.50 -20.36 7.98
N GLN A 329 24.84 -21.62 7.73
CA GLN A 329 23.86 -22.57 7.20
C GLN A 329 22.70 -22.71 8.20
N HIS A 330 21.45 -22.64 7.73
CA HIS A 330 20.20 -22.67 8.52
C HIS A 330 19.85 -21.41 9.33
N SER A 331 20.67 -20.37 9.30
CA SER A 331 20.39 -19.08 9.96
C SER A 331 19.30 -18.24 9.25
N ALA A 332 19.10 -17.02 9.74
CA ALA A 332 18.15 -16.05 9.18
C ALA A 332 18.30 -15.85 7.66
N LEU A 333 19.49 -15.49 7.18
CA LEU A 333 19.75 -15.18 5.78
C LEU A 333 20.28 -16.38 4.98
N GLY A 334 21.20 -17.16 5.56
CA GLY A 334 21.98 -18.19 4.88
C GLY A 334 22.97 -17.63 3.83
N ARG A 335 23.90 -18.46 3.34
CA ARG A 335 24.99 -18.00 2.44
C ARG A 335 24.60 -17.77 0.97
N LYS A 336 23.40 -18.18 0.54
CA LYS A 336 22.99 -18.16 -0.89
C LYS A 336 23.11 -16.79 -1.56
N TYR A 337 22.94 -15.71 -0.80
CA TYR A 337 22.85 -14.35 -1.33
C TYR A 337 24.17 -13.55 -1.18
N LEU A 338 25.24 -14.18 -0.71
CA LEU A 338 26.54 -13.52 -0.50
C LEU A 338 27.38 -13.37 -1.80
N GLY A 339 26.91 -13.89 -2.93
CA GLY A 339 27.66 -13.87 -4.19
C GLY A 339 28.71 -14.99 -4.26
N SER A 340 29.88 -14.68 -4.84
CA SER A 340 31.02 -15.60 -4.98
C SER A 340 31.33 -16.34 -3.67
N PRO A 341 31.91 -17.56 -3.72
CA PRO A 341 32.28 -18.29 -2.51
C PRO A 341 33.22 -17.42 -1.67
N ILE A 342 32.68 -16.83 -0.60
CA ILE A 342 33.46 -16.10 0.38
C ILE A 342 34.32 -17.15 1.09
N GLU A 343 35.60 -17.22 0.72
CA GLU A 343 36.61 -18.08 1.37
C GLU A 343 36.96 -17.59 2.79
N THR A 344 36.48 -16.41 3.19
CA THR A 344 36.76 -15.79 4.49
C THR A 344 35.65 -16.02 5.52
N ASP A 345 36.03 -16.26 6.78
CA ASP A 345 35.13 -16.41 7.92
C ASP A 345 34.50 -15.08 8.40
N LEU A 346 34.75 -13.96 7.73
CA LEU A 346 34.25 -12.63 8.08
C LEU A 346 33.31 -12.10 6.99
N ILE A 347 32.19 -11.49 7.40
CA ILE A 347 31.23 -10.84 6.49
C ILE A 347 31.05 -9.38 6.90
N ASN A 348 31.56 -8.47 6.07
CA ASN A 348 31.33 -7.04 6.21
C ASN A 348 30.00 -6.65 5.57
N VAL A 349 29.01 -6.29 6.40
CA VAL A 349 27.67 -5.89 5.96
C VAL A 349 27.70 -4.67 5.03
N SER A 350 28.60 -3.72 5.28
CA SER A 350 28.68 -2.46 4.51
C SER A 350 29.13 -2.66 3.05
N THR A 351 29.76 -3.79 2.73
CA THR A 351 30.29 -4.09 1.38
C THR A 351 29.38 -5.00 0.57
N LEU A 352 28.20 -5.37 1.08
CA LEU A 352 27.26 -6.24 0.38
C LEU A 352 26.66 -5.53 -0.85
N ASP A 353 26.50 -6.27 -1.95
CA ASP A 353 25.78 -5.80 -3.14
C ASP A 353 24.27 -5.84 -2.89
N PHE A 354 23.78 -4.90 -2.09
CA PHE A 354 22.36 -4.78 -1.75
C PHE A 354 21.45 -4.75 -2.99
N PRO A 355 21.74 -3.97 -4.07
CA PRO A 355 20.92 -3.99 -5.28
C PRO A 355 20.72 -5.40 -5.86
N THR A 356 21.79 -6.18 -6.02
CA THR A 356 21.69 -7.55 -6.55
C THR A 356 20.97 -8.49 -5.58
N ILE A 357 21.24 -8.38 -4.29
CA ILE A 357 20.61 -9.21 -3.24
C ILE A 357 19.10 -8.97 -3.20
N LEU A 358 18.68 -7.71 -3.10
CA LEU A 358 17.28 -7.32 -3.03
C LEU A 358 16.54 -7.76 -4.30
N ARG A 359 17.12 -7.50 -5.48
CA ARG A 359 16.55 -7.94 -6.77
C ARG A 359 16.32 -9.45 -6.82
N THR A 360 17.30 -10.24 -6.36
CA THR A 360 17.21 -11.72 -6.35
C THR A 360 16.14 -12.22 -5.37
N LEU A 361 16.03 -11.59 -4.20
CA LEU A 361 15.01 -11.93 -3.21
C LEU A 361 13.61 -11.57 -3.71
N TYR A 362 13.44 -10.40 -4.30
CA TYR A 362 12.18 -10.00 -4.91
C TYR A 362 11.73 -10.95 -6.03
N ALA A 363 12.63 -11.34 -6.93
CA ALA A 363 12.32 -12.33 -7.96
C ALA A 363 11.90 -13.68 -7.35
N THR A 364 12.48 -14.06 -6.21
CA THR A 364 12.09 -15.28 -5.48
C THR A 364 10.72 -15.12 -4.82
N ILE A 365 10.42 -13.94 -4.27
CA ILE A 365 9.11 -13.63 -3.68
C ILE A 365 8.02 -13.67 -4.75
N ALA A 366 8.23 -13.02 -5.91
CA ALA A 366 7.31 -13.03 -7.04
C ALA A 366 6.98 -14.46 -7.51
N LYS A 367 8.00 -15.34 -7.60
CA LYS A 367 7.81 -16.77 -7.93
C LYS A 367 7.01 -17.55 -6.87
N ASN A 368 6.91 -17.04 -5.65
CA ASN A 368 6.20 -17.67 -4.53
C ASN A 368 4.87 -16.97 -4.19
N GLN A 369 4.35 -16.09 -5.07
CA GLN A 369 3.14 -15.30 -4.81
C GLN A 369 1.95 -16.14 -4.31
N ILE A 370 1.72 -17.31 -4.92
CA ILE A 370 0.69 -18.28 -4.52
C ILE A 370 0.78 -18.68 -3.03
N GLY A 371 2.00 -18.77 -2.50
CA GLY A 371 2.21 -19.09 -1.08
C GLY A 371 1.78 -17.96 -0.14
N TYR A 372 1.94 -16.71 -0.57
CA TYR A 372 1.52 -15.52 0.20
C TYR A 372 0.02 -15.25 0.05
N ASP A 373 -0.56 -15.45 -1.13
CA ASP A 373 -1.99 -15.28 -1.39
C ASP A 373 -2.85 -16.22 -0.53
N ALA A 374 -2.29 -17.36 -0.10
CA ALA A 374 -2.93 -18.25 0.86
C ALA A 374 -3.23 -17.60 2.22
N TYR A 375 -2.58 -16.48 2.56
CA TYR A 375 -2.88 -15.73 3.78
C TYR A 375 -4.15 -14.87 3.66
N ASN A 376 -4.67 -14.62 2.45
CA ASN A 376 -5.93 -13.89 2.25
C ASN A 376 -7.14 -14.59 2.89
N SER A 377 -7.02 -15.89 3.21
CA SER A 377 -8.08 -16.64 3.90
C SER A 377 -7.80 -16.83 5.39
N THR A 378 -6.93 -15.99 5.98
CA THR A 378 -6.50 -16.11 7.37
C THR A 378 -6.53 -14.77 8.10
N HIS A 379 -6.76 -14.82 9.40
CA HIS A 379 -6.86 -13.65 10.27
C HIS A 379 -6.36 -14.01 11.68
N TYR A 380 -6.09 -13.00 12.50
CA TYR A 380 -5.88 -13.19 13.93
C TYR A 380 -7.16 -13.64 14.63
N SER A 381 -7.02 -14.47 15.67
CA SER A 381 -8.16 -14.99 16.43
C SER A 381 -9.09 -13.87 16.90
N TYR A 382 -10.40 -14.07 16.74
CA TYR A 382 -11.46 -13.14 17.14
C TYR A 382 -11.49 -11.80 16.38
N MET A 383 -10.63 -11.60 15.39
CA MET A 383 -10.55 -10.33 14.64
C MET A 383 -11.37 -10.32 13.36
N GLY A 384 -12.04 -11.42 13.00
CA GLY A 384 -12.82 -11.54 11.76
C GLY A 384 -11.95 -11.56 10.50
N LEU A 385 -12.56 -11.92 9.37
CA LEU A 385 -11.92 -11.94 8.05
C LEU A 385 -12.59 -10.93 7.14
N ILE A 386 -11.79 -10.09 6.51
CA ILE A 386 -12.25 -9.13 5.50
C ILE A 386 -11.71 -9.52 4.12
N ASN A 387 -12.50 -9.32 3.06
CA ASN A 387 -12.13 -9.69 1.69
C ASN A 387 -10.97 -8.86 1.12
N GLN A 388 -10.76 -7.64 1.62
CA GLN A 388 -9.74 -6.72 1.16
C GLN A 388 -9.13 -5.97 2.33
N ARG A 389 -7.81 -5.79 2.32
CA ARG A 389 -7.16 -4.99 3.36
C ARG A 389 -7.66 -3.54 3.33
N ARG A 390 -7.95 -2.97 4.50
CA ARG A 390 -8.32 -1.57 4.69
C ARG A 390 -7.10 -0.70 4.99
N ALA A 391 -7.32 0.61 4.94
CA ALA A 391 -6.41 1.66 5.38
C ALA A 391 -7.15 2.57 6.36
N LEU A 392 -6.50 2.97 7.45
CA LEU A 392 -7.01 4.00 8.34
C LEU A 392 -6.48 5.33 7.82
N LEU A 393 -7.38 6.25 7.54
CA LEU A 393 -7.11 7.56 6.97
C LEU A 393 -7.35 8.66 8.00
N LYS A 394 -6.85 9.85 7.68
CA LYS A 394 -7.01 11.05 8.52
C LYS A 394 -8.50 11.36 8.73
N GLY A 395 -8.86 11.70 9.96
CA GLY A 395 -10.25 12.00 10.32
C GLY A 395 -11.08 10.79 10.74
N HIS A 396 -10.44 9.67 11.10
CA HIS A 396 -11.09 8.40 11.48
C HIS A 396 -11.89 7.73 10.35
N THR A 397 -11.51 7.95 9.10
CA THR A 397 -12.15 7.29 7.96
C THR A 397 -11.38 6.05 7.53
N TYR A 398 -12.08 5.07 6.96
CA TYR A 398 -11.47 3.86 6.43
C TYR A 398 -11.52 3.91 4.90
N GLY A 399 -10.41 3.56 4.26
CA GLY A 399 -10.29 3.45 2.81
C GLY A 399 -9.79 2.08 2.38
N LEU A 400 -9.72 1.83 1.08
CA LEU A 400 -9.15 0.60 0.55
C LEU A 400 -7.62 0.69 0.51
N PHE A 401 -6.95 -0.40 0.88
CA PHE A 401 -5.48 -0.48 0.75
C PHE A 401 -5.03 -0.29 -0.70
N ASN A 402 -5.84 -0.76 -1.65
CA ASN A 402 -5.56 -0.69 -3.09
C ASN A 402 -5.71 0.73 -3.67
N ASP A 403 -6.37 1.66 -2.97
CA ASP A 403 -6.34 3.08 -3.36
C ASP A 403 -4.94 3.69 -3.18
N ILE A 404 -4.11 3.09 -2.33
CA ILE A 404 -2.77 3.59 -1.96
C ILE A 404 -1.67 2.80 -2.66
N PHE A 405 -1.87 1.49 -2.82
CA PHE A 405 -0.94 0.62 -3.53
C PHE A 405 -1.60 -0.04 -4.73
N ALA A 406 -1.08 0.26 -5.91
CA ALA A 406 -1.48 -0.45 -7.12
C ALA A 406 -1.19 -1.95 -7.00
N THR A 407 -2.06 -2.76 -7.59
CA THR A 407 -1.77 -4.20 -7.76
C THR A 407 -0.77 -4.35 -8.89
N TYR A 408 0.42 -4.87 -8.58
CA TYR A 408 1.49 -5.03 -9.57
C TYR A 408 1.42 -6.39 -10.25
N SER A 409 1.70 -6.41 -11.56
CA SER A 409 1.79 -7.64 -12.36
C SER A 409 3.26 -7.97 -12.67
N GLY A 410 3.71 -9.18 -12.33
CA GLY A 410 5.04 -9.70 -12.68
C GLY A 410 6.22 -9.20 -11.84
N TYR A 411 6.01 -8.22 -10.98
CA TYR A 411 6.96 -7.77 -9.97
C TYR A 411 6.24 -7.53 -8.64
N VAL A 412 7.00 -7.32 -7.56
CA VAL A 412 6.44 -7.33 -6.18
C VAL A 412 5.93 -5.96 -5.80
N ASN A 413 6.71 -4.93 -6.10
CA ASN A 413 6.43 -3.52 -5.83
C ASN A 413 7.34 -2.63 -6.71
N GLU A 414 7.19 -1.31 -6.60
CA GLU A 414 8.01 -0.33 -7.32
C GLU A 414 9.51 -0.47 -7.11
N GLU A 415 9.98 -0.86 -5.92
CA GLU A 415 11.42 -1.09 -5.70
C GLU A 415 11.92 -2.28 -6.52
N HIS A 416 11.16 -3.37 -6.59
CA HIS A 416 11.51 -4.51 -7.45
C HIS A 416 11.60 -4.09 -8.92
N ALA A 417 10.63 -3.32 -9.41
CA ALA A 417 10.64 -2.81 -10.78
C ALA A 417 11.87 -1.93 -11.04
N LEU A 418 12.17 -0.99 -10.14
CA LEU A 418 13.33 -0.10 -10.26
C LEU A 418 14.65 -0.88 -10.25
N LEU A 419 14.81 -1.87 -9.37
CA LEU A 419 16.01 -2.71 -9.33
C LEU A 419 16.20 -3.51 -10.62
N MET A 420 15.11 -3.98 -11.22
CA MET A 420 15.15 -4.71 -12.50
C MET A 420 15.43 -3.77 -13.67
N GLN A 421 14.85 -2.58 -13.65
CA GLN A 421 15.12 -1.50 -14.61
C GLN A 421 16.62 -1.12 -14.58
N THR A 422 17.17 -0.79 -13.41
CA THR A 422 18.59 -0.46 -13.28
C THR A 422 19.47 -1.62 -13.76
N HIS A 423 19.09 -2.87 -13.44
CA HIS A 423 19.84 -4.03 -13.92
C HIS A 423 19.80 -4.18 -15.45
N PHE A 424 18.65 -3.98 -16.08
CA PHE A 424 18.49 -3.98 -17.54
C PHE A 424 19.49 -3.04 -18.20
N PHE A 425 19.52 -1.77 -17.78
CA PHE A 425 20.41 -0.77 -18.40
C PHE A 425 21.88 -1.00 -18.08
N LYS A 426 22.20 -1.52 -16.90
CA LYS A 426 23.56 -1.91 -16.52
C LYS A 426 24.13 -3.00 -17.44
N ILE A 427 23.30 -3.91 -17.98
CA ILE A 427 23.73 -4.90 -18.97
C ILE A 427 24.30 -4.22 -20.22
N PHE A 428 23.75 -3.07 -20.62
CA PHE A 428 24.19 -2.27 -21.76
C PHE A 428 25.25 -1.21 -21.40
N GLY A 429 25.80 -1.24 -20.17
CA GLY A 429 26.81 -0.28 -19.72
C GLY A 429 26.29 1.13 -19.48
N LEU A 430 24.98 1.28 -19.29
CA LEU A 430 24.36 2.57 -18.97
C LEU A 430 24.19 2.73 -17.46
N ASP A 431 24.59 3.89 -16.95
CA ASP A 431 24.17 4.35 -15.63
C ASP A 431 22.82 5.06 -15.75
N THR A 432 21.89 4.76 -14.86
CA THR A 432 20.52 5.25 -14.99
C THR A 432 20.08 6.05 -13.79
N GLU A 433 19.90 7.34 -14.03
CA GLU A 433 18.98 8.18 -13.27
C GLU A 433 17.52 7.79 -13.55
N ARG A 434 16.60 8.26 -12.70
CA ARG A 434 15.16 8.04 -12.86
C ARG A 434 14.67 8.77 -14.11
N LYS A 435 14.33 8.00 -15.15
CA LYS A 435 13.73 8.49 -16.40
C LYS A 435 12.21 8.45 -16.34
N ASN A 436 11.54 9.35 -17.06
CA ASN A 436 10.09 9.20 -17.28
C ASN A 436 9.80 7.96 -18.17
N PRO A 437 8.55 7.47 -18.22
CA PRO A 437 8.25 6.19 -18.87
C PRO A 437 8.53 6.19 -20.37
N ALA A 438 8.34 7.32 -21.06
CA ALA A 438 8.60 7.44 -22.49
C ALA A 438 10.10 7.42 -22.80
N GLU A 439 10.90 8.17 -22.03
CA GLU A 439 12.37 8.14 -22.09
C GLU A 439 12.92 6.74 -21.80
N LEU A 440 12.28 6.01 -20.88
CA LEU A 440 12.63 4.65 -20.55
C LEU A 440 12.52 3.73 -21.75
N ILE A 441 11.34 3.74 -22.41
CA ILE A 441 11.08 2.95 -23.61
C ILE A 441 11.98 3.36 -24.77
N ASN A 442 12.14 4.66 -25.00
CA ASN A 442 13.00 5.15 -26.08
C ASN A 442 14.48 4.75 -25.86
N THR A 443 14.97 4.83 -24.62
CA THR A 443 16.32 4.36 -24.28
C THR A 443 16.44 2.85 -24.49
N ALA A 444 15.46 2.07 -24.01
CA ALA A 444 15.45 0.61 -24.17
C ALA A 444 15.42 0.21 -25.65
N SER A 445 14.58 0.88 -26.44
CA SER A 445 14.48 0.71 -27.89
C SER A 445 15.84 0.95 -28.56
N PHE A 446 16.49 2.08 -28.26
CA PHE A 446 17.78 2.44 -28.81
C PHE A 446 18.88 1.41 -28.50
N VAL A 447 19.05 1.02 -27.23
CA VAL A 447 20.14 0.08 -26.86
C VAL A 447 19.93 -1.32 -27.41
N LEU A 448 18.67 -1.77 -27.48
CA LEU A 448 18.33 -3.06 -28.08
C LEU A 448 18.56 -3.04 -29.59
N GLU A 449 18.08 -2.00 -30.28
CA GLU A 449 18.30 -1.83 -31.72
C GLU A 449 19.79 -1.85 -32.06
N GLU A 450 20.60 -1.04 -31.38
CA GLU A 450 22.05 -0.96 -31.62
C GLU A 450 22.73 -2.32 -31.39
N SER A 451 22.37 -3.01 -30.31
CA SER A 451 22.95 -4.32 -29.97
C SER A 451 22.55 -5.41 -30.97
N ILE A 452 21.34 -5.34 -31.52
CA ILE A 452 20.82 -6.29 -32.51
C ILE A 452 21.43 -6.02 -33.88
N LYS A 453 21.56 -4.75 -34.28
CA LYS A 453 22.23 -4.34 -35.53
C LYS A 453 23.68 -4.78 -35.56
N LYS A 454 24.40 -4.73 -34.42
CA LYS A 454 25.76 -5.29 -34.32
C LYS A 454 25.82 -6.76 -34.68
N ILE A 455 24.88 -7.59 -34.20
CA ILE A 455 24.80 -9.00 -34.58
C ILE A 455 24.56 -9.14 -36.10
N ALA A 456 23.65 -8.33 -36.67
CA ALA A 456 23.36 -8.36 -38.10
C ALA A 456 24.58 -7.98 -38.96
N ASN A 457 25.36 -7.01 -38.50
CA ASN A 457 26.57 -6.52 -39.15
C ASN A 457 27.83 -7.37 -38.85
N LYS A 458 27.70 -8.46 -38.08
CA LYS A 458 28.81 -9.31 -37.62
C LYS A 458 29.86 -8.57 -36.78
N GLU A 459 29.42 -7.55 -36.05
CA GLU A 459 30.18 -6.85 -35.04
C GLU A 459 29.95 -7.49 -33.67
N ALA A 460 30.92 -7.37 -32.76
CA ALA A 460 30.80 -7.91 -31.42
C ALA A 460 29.64 -7.27 -30.66
N SER A 461 28.72 -8.09 -30.15
CA SER A 461 27.55 -7.66 -29.39
C SER A 461 27.50 -8.37 -28.04
N ILE A 462 27.03 -7.67 -27.01
CA ILE A 462 26.76 -8.31 -25.71
C ILE A 462 25.67 -9.39 -25.82
N LEU A 463 24.83 -9.30 -26.85
CA LEU A 463 23.75 -10.23 -27.14
C LEU A 463 24.23 -11.49 -27.87
N ASP A 464 25.52 -11.62 -28.20
CA ASP A 464 26.08 -12.86 -28.76
C ASP A 464 25.97 -14.04 -27.77
N TYR A 465 25.97 -13.75 -26.47
CA TYR A 465 25.86 -14.74 -25.40
C TYR A 465 24.41 -15.06 -25.05
N GLU A 466 24.04 -16.34 -25.05
CA GLU A 466 22.69 -16.81 -24.72
C GLU A 466 22.24 -16.40 -23.31
N MET A 467 23.16 -16.46 -22.33
CA MET A 467 22.87 -16.04 -20.95
C MET A 467 22.51 -14.56 -20.88
N THR A 468 23.21 -13.71 -21.64
CA THR A 468 22.89 -12.28 -21.70
C THR A 468 21.53 -12.05 -22.34
N ARG A 469 21.21 -12.74 -23.45
CA ARG A 469 19.88 -12.65 -24.07
C ARG A 469 18.76 -13.02 -23.10
N LYS A 470 18.91 -14.11 -22.33
CA LYS A 470 17.95 -14.52 -21.30
C LYS A 470 17.76 -13.46 -20.21
N ASN A 471 18.87 -12.89 -19.71
CA ASN A 471 18.80 -11.82 -18.70
C ASN A 471 18.15 -10.55 -19.24
N VAL A 472 18.43 -10.18 -20.49
CA VAL A 472 17.81 -9.04 -21.17
C VAL A 472 16.31 -9.26 -21.31
N LEU A 473 15.86 -10.44 -21.73
CA LEU A 473 14.44 -10.77 -21.83
C LEU A 473 13.75 -10.68 -20.47
N GLU A 474 14.29 -11.34 -19.44
CA GLU A 474 13.70 -11.31 -18.09
C GLU A 474 13.52 -9.88 -17.58
N THR A 475 14.55 -9.05 -17.71
CA THR A 475 14.54 -7.67 -17.20
C THR A 475 13.72 -6.72 -18.08
N PHE A 476 13.75 -6.87 -19.41
CA PHE A 476 12.93 -6.09 -20.34
C PHE A 476 11.43 -6.33 -20.14
N GLY A 477 11.03 -7.57 -19.86
CA GLY A 477 9.64 -7.88 -19.54
C GLY A 477 9.11 -7.08 -18.35
N ILE A 478 9.94 -6.88 -17.33
CA ILE A 478 9.58 -6.08 -16.16
C ILE A 478 9.53 -4.59 -16.51
N VAL A 479 10.45 -4.09 -17.34
CA VAL A 479 10.42 -2.70 -17.85
C VAL A 479 9.11 -2.42 -18.61
N ILE A 480 8.71 -3.31 -19.52
CA ILE A 480 7.45 -3.14 -20.26
C ILE A 480 6.25 -3.18 -19.32
N ARG A 481 6.20 -4.12 -18.35
CA ARG A 481 5.11 -4.17 -17.36
C ARG A 481 5.01 -2.90 -16.52
N GLN A 482 6.14 -2.35 -16.09
CA GLN A 482 6.19 -1.10 -15.34
C GLN A 482 5.60 0.06 -16.15
N VAL A 483 6.00 0.16 -17.42
CA VAL A 483 5.48 1.19 -18.34
C VAL A 483 3.99 1.00 -18.62
N SER A 484 3.56 -0.24 -18.90
CA SER A 484 2.14 -0.55 -19.11
C SER A 484 1.30 -0.25 -17.86
N GLN A 485 1.83 -0.52 -16.66
CA GLN A 485 1.16 -0.21 -15.40
C GLN A 485 0.97 1.30 -15.26
N GLN A 486 2.03 2.09 -15.42
CA GLN A 486 1.96 3.55 -15.32
C GLN A 486 0.99 4.14 -16.35
N TYR A 487 1.04 3.65 -17.60
CA TYR A 487 0.09 4.05 -18.64
C TYR A 487 -1.38 3.84 -18.23
N LEU A 488 -1.69 2.74 -17.54
CA LEU A 488 -3.06 2.37 -17.20
C LEU A 488 -3.55 2.92 -15.84
N THR A 489 -2.65 3.29 -14.93
CA THR A 489 -3.04 3.65 -13.55
C THR A 489 -2.65 5.05 -13.09
N GLU A 490 -1.80 5.79 -13.82
CA GLU A 490 -1.57 7.19 -13.48
C GLU A 490 -2.81 8.05 -13.74
N ASP A 491 -2.96 9.12 -12.94
CA ASP A 491 -3.99 10.13 -13.20
C ASP A 491 -3.56 11.04 -14.35
N TRP A 492 -4.12 10.75 -15.53
CA TRP A 492 -3.89 11.50 -16.75
C TRP A 492 -4.86 12.67 -16.93
N SER A 493 -5.69 13.00 -15.93
CA SER A 493 -6.67 14.08 -16.05
C SER A 493 -6.07 15.47 -16.29
N PRO A 494 -4.92 15.87 -15.71
CA PRO A 494 -4.33 17.19 -15.98
C PRO A 494 -3.88 17.33 -17.44
N ILE A 495 -4.11 18.50 -18.06
CA ILE A 495 -3.79 18.76 -19.48
C ILE A 495 -2.32 18.45 -19.81
N GLU A 496 -1.39 18.83 -18.93
CA GLU A 496 0.04 18.58 -19.09
C GLU A 496 0.35 17.08 -19.11
N LYS A 497 -0.35 16.31 -18.28
CA LYS A 497 -0.24 14.85 -18.18
C LYS A 497 -0.85 14.13 -19.39
N GLN A 498 -1.92 14.65 -19.99
CA GLN A 498 -2.49 14.07 -21.21
C GLN A 498 -1.45 14.03 -22.35
N LYS A 499 -0.69 15.11 -22.51
CA LYS A 499 0.41 15.16 -23.50
C LYS A 499 1.51 14.15 -23.18
N GLU A 500 1.86 13.96 -21.91
CA GLU A 500 2.80 12.91 -21.50
C GLU A 500 2.28 11.50 -21.86
N LYS A 501 0.97 11.25 -21.69
CA LYS A 501 0.33 9.99 -22.06
C LYS A 501 0.43 9.71 -23.56
N GLU A 502 0.17 10.70 -24.40
CA GLU A 502 0.29 10.60 -25.85
C GLU A 502 1.73 10.29 -26.28
N ILE A 503 2.72 10.98 -25.70
CA ILE A 503 4.14 10.73 -25.96
C ILE A 503 4.53 9.30 -25.55
N LEU A 504 4.00 8.83 -24.42
CA LEU A 504 4.23 7.46 -23.95
C LEU A 504 3.62 6.42 -24.89
N TYR A 505 2.39 6.64 -25.33
CA TYR A 505 1.70 5.78 -26.28
C TYR A 505 2.49 5.66 -27.59
N GLU A 506 2.96 6.78 -28.14
CA GLU A 506 3.81 6.80 -29.33
C GLU A 506 5.14 6.06 -29.11
N ALA A 507 5.78 6.20 -27.94
CA ALA A 507 7.00 5.45 -27.63
C ALA A 507 6.75 3.93 -27.64
N ILE A 508 5.60 3.47 -27.14
CA ILE A 508 5.19 2.05 -27.18
C ILE A 508 4.97 1.57 -28.62
N ILE A 509 4.31 2.36 -29.47
CA ILE A 509 4.14 2.04 -30.90
C ILE A 509 5.50 1.90 -31.58
N ASN A 510 6.38 2.86 -31.34
CA ASN A 510 7.68 2.95 -32.01
C ASN A 510 8.56 1.75 -31.70
N ILE A 511 8.68 1.33 -30.43
CA ILE A 511 9.49 0.16 -30.06
C ILE A 511 8.93 -1.15 -30.67
N LEU A 512 7.60 -1.31 -30.70
CA LEU A 512 6.96 -2.51 -31.26
C LEU A 512 7.10 -2.57 -32.79
N THR A 513 6.95 -1.42 -33.46
CA THR A 513 7.19 -1.29 -34.90
C THR A 513 8.65 -1.61 -35.22
N LYS A 514 9.58 -1.11 -34.42
CA LYS A 514 11.01 -1.41 -34.56
C LYS A 514 11.32 -2.89 -34.47
N PHE A 515 10.73 -3.60 -33.50
CA PHE A 515 10.92 -5.04 -33.41
C PHE A 515 10.34 -5.78 -34.62
N LYS A 516 9.19 -5.35 -35.16
CA LYS A 516 8.65 -5.91 -36.41
C LYS A 516 9.61 -5.69 -37.58
N GLU A 517 10.21 -4.52 -37.72
CA GLU A 517 11.23 -4.26 -38.75
C GLU A 517 12.46 -5.16 -38.60
N LEU A 518 12.99 -5.28 -37.38
CA LEU A 518 14.16 -6.12 -37.08
C LEU A 518 13.89 -7.62 -37.26
N SER A 519 12.62 -8.04 -37.20
CA SER A 519 12.24 -9.44 -37.42
C SER A 519 12.51 -9.93 -38.86
N ALA A 520 12.66 -9.02 -39.82
CA ALA A 520 12.99 -9.33 -41.23
C ALA A 520 14.47 -9.68 -41.46
N SER A 521 15.30 -9.75 -40.41
CA SER A 521 16.71 -10.13 -40.48
C SER A 521 16.89 -11.58 -40.96
N ASP A 522 17.92 -11.84 -41.77
CA ASP A 522 18.28 -13.20 -42.21
C ASP A 522 18.98 -14.04 -41.12
N ASN A 523 19.31 -13.43 -39.97
CA ASN A 523 19.98 -14.10 -38.87
C ASN A 523 18.96 -14.81 -37.94
N GLN A 524 19.03 -16.14 -37.87
CA GLN A 524 18.12 -16.97 -37.06
C GLN A 524 18.11 -16.59 -35.56
N THR A 525 19.26 -16.26 -34.98
CA THR A 525 19.36 -15.84 -33.58
C THR A 525 18.63 -14.51 -33.35
N ILE A 526 18.75 -13.57 -34.28
CA ILE A 526 18.00 -12.29 -34.23
C ILE A 526 16.50 -12.57 -34.33
N GLN A 527 16.07 -13.38 -35.30
CA GLN A 527 14.66 -13.72 -35.49
C GLN A 527 14.03 -14.32 -34.22
N GLN A 528 14.72 -15.29 -33.60
CA GLN A 528 14.26 -15.92 -32.36
C GLN A 528 14.19 -14.91 -31.21
N PHE A 529 15.23 -14.10 -31.03
CA PHE A 529 15.29 -13.10 -29.96
C PHE A 529 14.21 -12.02 -30.10
N ILE A 530 13.98 -11.52 -31.32
CA ILE A 530 12.92 -10.55 -31.62
C ILE A 530 11.53 -11.14 -31.40
N ALA A 531 11.31 -12.40 -31.81
CA ALA A 531 10.04 -13.08 -31.56
C ALA A 531 9.74 -13.20 -30.06
N GLU A 532 10.76 -13.50 -29.25
CA GLU A 532 10.64 -13.52 -27.78
C GLU A 532 10.37 -12.13 -27.20
N LEU A 533 11.03 -11.07 -27.69
CA LEU A 533 10.77 -9.68 -27.27
C LEU A 533 9.34 -9.23 -27.61
N LEU A 534 8.84 -9.52 -28.81
CA LEU A 534 7.47 -9.20 -29.22
C LEU A 534 6.44 -9.95 -28.39
N LEU A 535 6.63 -11.28 -28.22
CA LEU A 535 5.75 -12.10 -27.39
C LEU A 535 5.72 -11.57 -25.97
N LEU A 536 6.88 -11.27 -25.39
CA LEU A 536 6.99 -10.75 -24.03
C LEU A 536 6.30 -9.40 -23.87
N SER A 537 6.44 -8.49 -24.84
CA SER A 537 5.74 -7.21 -24.82
C SER A 537 4.22 -7.39 -24.83
N PHE A 538 3.70 -8.21 -25.75
CA PHE A 538 2.25 -8.47 -25.84
C PHE A 538 1.70 -9.16 -24.59
N THR A 539 2.38 -10.19 -24.09
CA THR A 539 2.00 -10.87 -22.86
C THR A 539 2.06 -9.94 -21.65
N SER A 540 3.06 -9.05 -21.59
CA SER A 540 3.20 -8.09 -20.49
C SER A 540 2.07 -7.05 -20.50
N ILE A 541 1.76 -6.46 -21.67
CA ILE A 541 0.64 -5.52 -21.83
C ILE A 541 -0.68 -6.19 -21.46
N ASN A 542 -0.96 -7.38 -22.01
CA ASN A 542 -2.20 -8.10 -21.71
C ASN A 542 -2.34 -8.46 -20.23
N GLN A 543 -1.25 -8.89 -19.58
CA GLN A 543 -1.31 -9.22 -18.16
C GLN A 543 -1.58 -7.99 -17.30
N THR A 544 -1.02 -6.82 -17.63
CA THR A 544 -1.37 -5.57 -16.93
C THR A 544 -2.84 -5.20 -17.16
N LEU A 545 -3.37 -5.39 -18.38
CA LEU A 545 -4.79 -5.19 -18.67
C LEU A 545 -5.67 -6.12 -17.80
N ILE A 546 -5.37 -7.43 -17.77
CA ILE A 546 -6.12 -8.39 -16.95
C ILE A 546 -6.10 -7.98 -15.47
N THR A 547 -4.92 -7.65 -14.92
CA THR A 547 -4.77 -7.23 -13.53
C THR A 547 -5.59 -5.97 -13.23
N GLN A 548 -5.57 -4.97 -14.11
CA GLN A 548 -6.34 -3.75 -13.92
C GLN A 548 -7.85 -4.02 -14.00
N SER A 549 -8.30 -4.85 -14.95
CA SER A 549 -9.70 -5.25 -15.06
C SER A 549 -10.20 -5.96 -13.79
N GLN A 550 -9.40 -6.89 -13.26
CA GLN A 550 -9.72 -7.59 -12.02
C GLN A 550 -9.75 -6.65 -10.80
N GLY A 551 -8.87 -5.65 -10.77
CA GLY A 551 -8.89 -4.59 -9.76
C GLY A 551 -10.20 -3.80 -9.78
N LEU A 552 -10.60 -3.32 -10.97
CA LEU A 552 -11.85 -2.56 -11.13
C LEU A 552 -13.09 -3.39 -10.79
N GLU A 553 -13.11 -4.68 -11.14
CA GLU A 553 -14.20 -5.60 -10.77
C GLU A 553 -14.25 -5.80 -9.25
N LYS A 554 -13.09 -5.89 -8.59
CA LYS A 554 -12.99 -6.04 -7.14
C LYS A 554 -13.51 -4.80 -6.41
N ASP A 555 -13.18 -3.60 -6.90
CA ASP A 555 -13.67 -2.33 -6.35
C ASP A 555 -15.18 -2.16 -6.61
N PHE A 556 -15.65 -2.57 -7.79
CA PHE A 556 -17.07 -2.63 -8.11
C PHE A 556 -17.84 -3.51 -7.12
N ASN A 557 -17.36 -4.74 -6.91
CA ASN A 557 -18.01 -5.70 -6.01
C ASN A 557 -18.06 -5.19 -4.56
N PHE A 558 -17.03 -4.45 -4.13
CA PHE A 558 -17.03 -3.78 -2.83
C PHE A 558 -18.13 -2.72 -2.72
N LEU A 559 -18.23 -1.82 -3.71
CA LEU A 559 -19.25 -0.77 -3.71
C LEU A 559 -20.68 -1.32 -3.90
N GLN A 560 -20.83 -2.42 -4.63
CA GLN A 560 -22.11 -3.11 -4.83
C GLN A 560 -22.60 -3.87 -3.60
N GLU A 561 -21.73 -4.13 -2.62
CA GLU A 561 -22.11 -4.91 -1.44
C GLU A 561 -23.31 -4.27 -0.70
N SER A 562 -24.37 -5.04 -0.48
CA SER A 562 -25.58 -4.51 0.16
C SER A 562 -25.33 -4.08 1.61
N MET A 563 -26.12 -3.13 2.08
CA MET A 563 -26.11 -2.71 3.48
C MET A 563 -26.28 -3.91 4.42
N ASP A 564 -27.15 -4.85 4.08
CA ASP A 564 -27.42 -6.03 4.91
C ASP A 564 -26.18 -6.91 5.08
N LYS A 565 -25.40 -7.15 4.01
CA LYS A 565 -24.14 -7.89 4.11
C LYS A 565 -23.12 -7.16 4.99
N ARG A 566 -23.00 -5.84 4.84
CA ARG A 566 -22.11 -5.01 5.66
C ARG A 566 -22.52 -5.02 7.13
N LEU A 567 -23.82 -5.00 7.43
CA LEU A 567 -24.35 -5.12 8.79
C LEU A 567 -24.08 -6.50 9.39
N ILE A 568 -24.24 -7.59 8.63
CA ILE A 568 -23.85 -8.95 9.08
C ILE A 568 -22.39 -8.95 9.47
N HIS A 569 -21.54 -8.45 8.59
CA HIS A 569 -20.09 -8.41 8.80
C HIS A 569 -19.72 -7.59 10.04
N PHE A 570 -20.24 -6.36 10.14
CA PHE A 570 -20.04 -5.47 11.29
C PHE A 570 -20.45 -6.11 12.62
N PHE A 571 -21.69 -6.61 12.72
CA PHE A 571 -22.17 -7.20 13.97
C PHE A 571 -21.52 -8.54 14.28
N ASN A 572 -21.18 -9.36 13.27
CA ASN A 572 -20.47 -10.61 13.49
C ASN A 572 -19.07 -10.35 14.05
N GLY A 573 -18.31 -9.42 13.46
CA GLY A 573 -17.00 -9.01 13.97
C GLY A 573 -17.08 -8.49 15.40
N LEU A 574 -18.05 -7.61 15.68
CA LEU A 574 -18.28 -7.06 17.02
C LEU A 574 -18.62 -8.16 18.06
N LEU A 575 -19.52 -9.10 17.71
CA LEU A 575 -19.91 -10.19 18.61
C LEU A 575 -18.77 -11.19 18.83
N MET A 576 -17.94 -11.46 17.82
CA MET A 576 -16.75 -12.30 17.96
C MET A 576 -15.78 -11.71 18.99
N GLN A 577 -15.59 -10.40 18.97
CA GLN A 577 -14.75 -9.69 19.95
C GLN A 577 -15.35 -9.73 21.36
N LEU A 578 -16.65 -9.45 21.49
CA LEU A 578 -17.33 -9.39 22.78
C LEU A 578 -17.42 -10.75 23.46
N ASN A 579 -17.73 -11.79 22.69
CA ASN A 579 -17.99 -13.13 23.21
C ASN A 579 -16.75 -14.03 23.23
N GLN A 580 -15.64 -13.60 22.60
CA GLN A 580 -14.43 -14.41 22.41
C GLN A 580 -14.73 -15.79 21.82
N ALA A 581 -15.68 -15.83 20.88
CA ALA A 581 -16.18 -17.05 20.25
C ALA A 581 -16.30 -16.87 18.74
N GLU A 582 -15.73 -17.80 17.97
CA GLU A 582 -15.74 -17.78 16.50
C GLU A 582 -17.13 -18.20 15.96
N ASN A 583 -17.67 -17.46 14.99
CA ASN A 583 -18.82 -17.82 14.13
C ASN A 583 -20.16 -18.20 14.80
N ASN A 584 -20.33 -18.03 16.11
CA ASN A 584 -21.56 -18.43 16.80
C ASN A 584 -22.78 -17.53 16.48
N SER A 585 -22.56 -16.33 15.95
CA SER A 585 -23.62 -15.32 15.77
C SER A 585 -24.16 -15.19 14.35
N LEU A 586 -23.49 -15.77 13.34
CA LEU A 586 -23.89 -15.67 11.93
C LEU A 586 -25.31 -16.18 11.69
N LYS A 587 -25.66 -17.35 12.25
CA LYS A 587 -26.99 -17.93 12.07
C LYS A 587 -28.10 -17.02 12.63
N THR A 588 -27.88 -16.42 13.80
CA THR A 588 -28.85 -15.50 14.42
C THR A 588 -28.96 -14.20 13.62
N LEU A 589 -27.85 -13.66 13.13
CA LEU A 589 -27.85 -12.49 12.25
C LEU A 589 -28.61 -12.76 10.94
N ASP A 590 -28.37 -13.92 10.33
CA ASP A 590 -29.10 -14.36 9.14
C ASP A 590 -30.61 -14.50 9.40
N GLU A 591 -31.01 -15.05 10.54
CA GLU A 591 -32.42 -15.15 10.94
C GLU A 591 -33.07 -13.76 11.13
N ILE A 592 -32.34 -12.79 11.74
CA ILE A 592 -32.83 -11.41 11.91
C ILE A 592 -33.04 -10.74 10.55
N ILE A 593 -32.05 -10.80 9.66
CA ILE A 593 -32.08 -10.09 8.38
C ILE A 593 -33.08 -10.70 7.40
N ASN A 594 -33.32 -12.01 7.49
CA ASN A 594 -34.32 -12.69 6.68
C ASN A 594 -35.75 -12.58 7.25
N SER A 595 -35.94 -11.97 8.42
CA SER A 595 -37.26 -11.73 8.99
C SER A 595 -38.07 -10.73 8.17
N GLU A 596 -39.39 -10.92 8.14
CA GLU A 596 -40.28 -10.01 7.42
C GLU A 596 -40.28 -8.61 8.03
N GLU A 597 -40.13 -8.50 9.36
CA GLU A 597 -40.04 -7.21 10.04
C GLU A 597 -38.79 -6.42 9.65
N TYR A 598 -37.68 -7.09 9.35
CA TYR A 598 -36.45 -6.43 8.92
C TYR A 598 -36.51 -6.00 7.45
N LYS A 599 -37.05 -6.85 6.56
CA LYS A 599 -37.10 -6.59 5.11
C LYS A 599 -37.92 -5.36 4.73
N ILE A 600 -38.90 -4.97 5.54
CA ILE A 600 -39.72 -3.77 5.31
C ILE A 600 -39.05 -2.47 5.77
N LEU A 601 -37.92 -2.56 6.49
CA LEU A 601 -37.22 -1.37 7.00
C LEU A 601 -36.45 -0.66 5.89
N PRO A 602 -36.47 0.68 5.86
CA PRO A 602 -35.66 1.45 4.91
C PRO A 602 -34.17 1.27 5.19
N ASN A 603 -33.36 1.40 4.14
CA ASN A 603 -31.89 1.37 4.25
C ASN A 603 -31.30 2.68 4.77
N TYR A 604 -32.08 3.77 4.80
CA TYR A 604 -31.63 5.07 5.24
C TYR A 604 -32.66 5.74 6.18
N PRO A 605 -32.21 6.40 7.28
CA PRO A 605 -30.86 6.36 7.83
C PRO A 605 -30.45 4.97 8.33
N SER A 606 -29.15 4.70 8.37
CA SER A 606 -28.58 3.39 8.73
C SER A 606 -29.01 2.93 10.14
N GLU A 607 -29.19 3.90 11.03
CA GLU A 607 -29.65 3.76 12.41
C GLU A 607 -30.92 2.89 12.55
N ILE A 608 -31.85 2.94 11.59
CA ILE A 608 -33.13 2.20 11.67
C ILE A 608 -32.87 0.68 11.70
N LYS A 609 -32.06 0.19 10.77
CA LYS A 609 -31.71 -1.24 10.69
C LYS A 609 -30.77 -1.65 11.82
N ILE A 610 -29.82 -0.77 12.20
CA ILE A 610 -28.92 -1.00 13.32
C ILE A 610 -29.70 -1.15 14.63
N ALA A 611 -30.67 -0.27 14.91
CA ALA A 611 -31.53 -0.33 16.08
C ALA A 611 -32.35 -1.63 16.11
N HIS A 612 -32.87 -2.09 14.97
CA HIS A 612 -33.59 -3.35 14.89
C HIS A 612 -32.68 -4.54 15.26
N ILE A 613 -31.50 -4.64 14.64
CA ILE A 613 -30.53 -5.70 14.92
C ILE A 613 -30.11 -5.66 16.40
N TYR A 614 -29.78 -4.47 16.91
CA TYR A 614 -29.42 -4.26 18.32
C TYR A 614 -30.48 -4.80 19.27
N ASN A 615 -31.77 -4.46 19.05
CA ASN A 615 -32.87 -4.92 19.90
C ASN A 615 -33.07 -6.44 19.84
N LYS A 616 -32.87 -7.06 18.68
CA LYS A 616 -32.99 -8.52 18.51
C LYS A 616 -31.81 -9.29 19.11
N LEU A 617 -30.65 -8.64 19.26
CA LEU A 617 -29.45 -9.21 19.84
C LEU A 617 -29.26 -8.85 21.33
N ALA A 618 -30.23 -8.20 21.96
CA ALA A 618 -30.19 -7.92 23.39
C ALA A 618 -29.98 -9.21 24.21
N GLY A 619 -29.08 -9.15 25.18
CA GLY A 619 -28.55 -10.24 25.99
C GLY A 619 -27.15 -10.74 25.60
N ASN A 620 -26.58 -10.29 24.47
CA ASN A 620 -25.28 -10.77 23.95
C ASN A 620 -24.10 -9.85 24.26
N GLY A 621 -24.22 -8.96 25.25
CA GLY A 621 -23.15 -8.04 25.67
C GLY A 621 -23.06 -6.74 24.88
N LEU A 622 -23.97 -6.53 23.91
CA LEU A 622 -24.09 -5.31 23.11
C LEU A 622 -24.60 -4.12 23.93
N GLU A 623 -25.22 -4.36 25.08
CA GLU A 623 -25.88 -3.33 25.92
C GLU A 623 -24.89 -2.30 26.48
N LYS A 624 -23.58 -2.57 26.34
CA LYS A 624 -22.50 -1.64 26.68
C LYS A 624 -22.38 -0.47 25.70
N TYR A 625 -23.00 -0.56 24.52
CA TYR A 625 -22.93 0.44 23.47
C TYR A 625 -24.30 1.03 23.20
N SER A 626 -24.34 2.34 22.96
CA SER A 626 -25.55 2.99 22.46
C SER A 626 -25.72 2.74 20.97
N VAL A 627 -26.96 2.82 20.47
CA VAL A 627 -27.24 2.72 19.03
C VAL A 627 -26.47 3.79 18.26
N GLU A 628 -26.37 5.00 18.80
CA GLU A 628 -25.61 6.09 18.18
C GLU A 628 -24.11 5.77 18.04
N GLN A 629 -23.51 5.11 19.04
CA GLN A 629 -22.11 4.67 18.95
C GLN A 629 -21.91 3.59 17.89
N LEU A 630 -22.84 2.65 17.78
CA LEU A 630 -22.80 1.60 16.77
C LEU A 630 -23.01 2.16 15.36
N THR A 631 -23.98 3.06 15.19
CA THR A 631 -24.26 3.77 13.93
C THR A 631 -23.03 4.55 13.49
N LYS A 632 -22.44 5.35 14.37
CA LYS A 632 -21.24 6.11 14.06
C LYS A 632 -20.07 5.22 13.63
N SER A 633 -19.81 4.13 14.37
CA SER A 633 -18.75 3.18 14.06
C SER A 633 -18.98 2.44 12.74
N TYR A 634 -20.22 2.08 12.44
CA TYR A 634 -20.62 1.50 11.16
C TYR A 634 -20.38 2.48 10.01
N GLU A 635 -20.81 3.73 10.16
CA GLU A 635 -20.65 4.76 9.14
C GLU A 635 -19.18 5.12 8.90
N GLU A 636 -18.35 5.23 9.94
CA GLU A 636 -16.91 5.43 9.80
C GLU A 636 -16.24 4.35 8.94
N GLN A 637 -16.71 3.10 9.03
CA GLN A 637 -16.13 1.94 8.35
C GLN A 637 -16.72 1.62 6.97
N PHE A 638 -17.99 1.94 6.74
CA PHE A 638 -18.75 1.45 5.60
C PHE A 638 -19.51 2.53 4.83
N ALA A 639 -19.45 3.80 5.24
CA ALA A 639 -20.09 4.88 4.50
C ALA A 639 -19.24 5.26 3.28
N ASP A 640 -19.60 4.71 2.12
CA ASP A 640 -19.10 5.19 0.84
C ASP A 640 -19.84 6.47 0.43
N THR A 641 -19.15 7.35 -0.27
CA THR A 641 -19.69 8.59 -0.82
C THR A 641 -20.12 8.42 -2.27
N ILE A 642 -20.92 9.34 -2.81
CA ILE A 642 -21.29 9.28 -4.24
C ILE A 642 -20.07 9.60 -5.13
N GLU A 643 -19.10 10.34 -4.58
CA GLU A 643 -17.82 10.65 -5.19
C GLU A 643 -16.96 9.39 -5.38
N ASP A 644 -16.99 8.43 -4.45
CA ASP A 644 -16.27 7.15 -4.60
C ASP A 644 -16.80 6.35 -5.81
N PHE A 645 -18.13 6.34 -5.99
CA PHE A 645 -18.76 5.72 -7.16
C PHE A 645 -18.41 6.46 -8.46
N ALA A 646 -18.42 7.80 -8.43
CA ALA A 646 -18.08 8.62 -9.58
C ALA A 646 -16.61 8.41 -10.01
N LYS A 647 -15.69 8.33 -9.04
CA LYS A 647 -14.27 8.04 -9.26
C LYS A 647 -14.10 6.70 -9.95
N LEU A 648 -14.71 5.63 -9.43
CA LEU A 648 -14.60 4.30 -10.03
C LEU A 648 -15.23 4.24 -11.43
N TYR A 649 -16.38 4.90 -11.64
CA TYR A 649 -17.00 5.02 -12.96
C TYR A 649 -16.05 5.69 -13.97
N GLN A 650 -15.42 6.80 -13.59
CA GLN A 650 -14.45 7.49 -14.44
C GLN A 650 -13.22 6.62 -14.76
N GLN A 651 -12.71 5.87 -13.77
CA GLN A 651 -11.63 4.92 -13.98
C GLN A 651 -12.00 3.83 -15.00
N MET A 652 -13.21 3.26 -14.90
CA MET A 652 -13.71 2.29 -15.88
C MET A 652 -13.84 2.88 -17.28
N GLN A 653 -14.38 4.10 -17.41
CA GLN A 653 -14.50 4.78 -18.71
C GLN A 653 -13.13 5.04 -19.35
N THR A 654 -12.17 5.52 -18.56
CA THR A 654 -10.79 5.74 -19.01
C THR A 654 -10.16 4.43 -19.46
N TYR A 655 -10.36 3.36 -18.69
CA TYR A 655 -9.81 2.05 -18.97
C TYR A 655 -10.39 1.42 -20.25
N ILE A 656 -11.68 1.58 -20.52
CA ILE A 656 -12.32 1.15 -21.79
C ILE A 656 -11.66 1.86 -22.98
N HIS A 657 -11.38 3.16 -22.85
CA HIS A 657 -10.71 3.91 -23.92
C HIS A 657 -9.27 3.42 -24.16
N ASP A 658 -8.51 3.21 -23.09
CA ASP A 658 -7.13 2.72 -23.17
C ASP A 658 -7.05 1.31 -23.75
N LEU A 659 -8.00 0.44 -23.41
CA LEU A 659 -8.14 -0.89 -23.99
C LEU A 659 -8.35 -0.83 -25.51
N ALA A 660 -9.24 0.04 -25.97
CA ALA A 660 -9.50 0.24 -27.40
C ALA A 660 -8.24 0.76 -28.14
N ALA A 661 -7.49 1.68 -27.54
CA ALA A 661 -6.23 2.17 -28.09
C ALA A 661 -5.19 1.04 -28.20
N LEU A 662 -4.97 0.26 -27.14
CA LEU A 662 -3.99 -0.82 -27.11
C LEU A 662 -4.32 -1.97 -28.08
N ARG A 663 -5.61 -2.24 -28.34
CA ARG A 663 -6.07 -3.18 -29.39
C ARG A 663 -5.64 -2.78 -30.79
N SER A 664 -5.31 -1.52 -31.04
CA SER A 664 -4.78 -1.09 -32.35
C SER A 664 -3.32 -1.51 -32.58
N ILE A 665 -2.59 -1.88 -31.52
CA ILE A 665 -1.15 -2.18 -31.57
C ILE A 665 -0.87 -3.65 -31.24
N VAL A 666 -1.59 -4.20 -30.26
CA VAL A 666 -1.47 -5.59 -29.81
C VAL A 666 -2.46 -6.46 -30.58
N PRO A 667 -2.05 -7.62 -31.11
CA PRO A 667 -2.97 -8.53 -31.81
C PRO A 667 -4.20 -8.88 -30.95
N SER A 668 -5.39 -8.83 -31.53
CA SER A 668 -6.65 -9.04 -30.79
C SER A 668 -6.75 -10.39 -30.10
N ASP A 669 -6.12 -11.44 -30.64
CA ASP A 669 -6.05 -12.78 -30.03
C ASP A 669 -5.17 -12.83 -28.77
N LYS A 670 -4.41 -11.76 -28.48
CA LYS A 670 -3.57 -11.62 -27.29
C LYS A 670 -4.19 -10.79 -26.19
N ILE A 671 -5.33 -10.11 -26.44
CA ILE A 671 -6.03 -9.31 -25.42
C ILE A 671 -7.26 -10.08 -24.93
N GLU A 672 -7.22 -10.49 -23.67
CA GLU A 672 -8.28 -11.29 -23.04
C GLU A 672 -9.40 -10.46 -22.42
N VAL A 673 -9.17 -9.18 -22.14
CA VAL A 673 -10.15 -8.30 -21.47
C VAL A 673 -11.27 -7.90 -22.43
N ASP A 674 -12.53 -8.11 -22.01
CA ASP A 674 -13.73 -7.72 -22.76
C ASP A 674 -14.24 -6.33 -22.35
N GLU A 675 -14.38 -5.44 -23.33
CA GLU A 675 -14.95 -4.09 -23.16
C GLU A 675 -16.41 -4.13 -22.71
N LEU A 676 -17.18 -5.14 -23.15
CA LEU A 676 -18.59 -5.29 -22.78
C LEU A 676 -18.78 -5.59 -21.29
N ASP A 677 -17.87 -6.38 -20.71
CA ASP A 677 -17.89 -6.66 -19.28
C ASP A 677 -17.64 -5.38 -18.47
N LEU A 678 -16.67 -4.57 -18.86
CA LEU A 678 -16.39 -3.27 -18.22
C LEU A 678 -17.56 -2.29 -18.34
N LEU A 679 -18.19 -2.21 -19.51
CA LEU A 679 -19.39 -1.39 -19.72
C LEU A 679 -20.56 -1.85 -18.83
N ARG A 680 -20.72 -3.17 -18.65
CA ARG A 680 -21.72 -3.73 -17.73
C ARG A 680 -21.44 -3.31 -16.29
N LEU A 681 -20.19 -3.37 -15.83
CA LEU A 681 -19.81 -2.92 -14.49
C LEU A 681 -20.08 -1.43 -14.29
N ALA A 682 -19.70 -0.58 -15.25
CA ALA A 682 -19.93 0.86 -15.19
C ALA A 682 -21.42 1.21 -15.10
N ASN A 683 -22.27 0.53 -15.87
CA ASN A 683 -23.73 0.70 -15.78
C ASN A 683 -24.29 0.16 -14.46
N GLY A 684 -23.73 -0.93 -13.95
CA GLY A 684 -24.07 -1.47 -12.62
C GLY A 684 -23.79 -0.47 -11.49
N LEU A 685 -22.71 0.33 -11.59
CA LEU A 685 -22.41 1.38 -10.61
C LEU A 685 -23.47 2.46 -10.59
N VAL A 686 -23.95 2.89 -11.75
CA VAL A 686 -25.02 3.89 -11.86
C VAL A 686 -26.28 3.40 -11.15
N ALA A 687 -26.68 2.15 -11.42
CA ALA A 687 -27.86 1.55 -10.78
C ALA A 687 -27.68 1.42 -9.25
N THR A 688 -26.50 1.00 -8.81
CA THR A 688 -26.18 0.85 -7.39
C THR A 688 -26.16 2.20 -6.66
N ALA A 689 -25.59 3.24 -7.27
CA ALA A 689 -25.58 4.59 -6.70
C ALA A 689 -27.00 5.17 -6.64
N ALA A 690 -27.81 4.97 -7.68
CA ALA A 690 -29.21 5.35 -7.71
C ALA A 690 -29.98 4.73 -6.54
N GLU A 691 -29.79 3.43 -6.29
CA GLU A 691 -30.39 2.75 -5.14
C GLU A 691 -29.85 3.30 -3.82
N ARG A 692 -28.53 3.42 -3.66
CA ARG A 692 -27.93 3.76 -2.36
C ARG A 692 -28.18 5.20 -1.91
N PHE A 693 -28.15 6.16 -2.85
CA PHE A 693 -28.16 7.58 -2.53
C PHE A 693 -29.48 8.30 -2.84
N TYR A 694 -30.39 7.69 -3.60
CA TYR A 694 -31.66 8.32 -3.98
C TYR A 694 -32.89 7.56 -3.48
N LYS A 695 -32.86 6.22 -3.45
CA LYS A 695 -33.97 5.41 -2.90
C LYS A 695 -34.12 5.66 -1.40
N ASP A 696 -35.36 5.83 -0.94
CA ASP A 696 -35.72 6.09 0.46
C ASP A 696 -35.14 7.38 1.08
N ARG A 697 -34.63 8.33 0.26
CA ARG A 697 -33.99 9.59 0.75
C ARG A 697 -34.66 10.89 0.27
N PRO A 698 -35.99 11.09 0.40
CA PRO A 698 -36.67 12.24 -0.20
C PRO A 698 -36.19 13.62 0.29
N GLN A 699 -35.56 13.70 1.47
CA GLN A 699 -35.07 14.95 2.07
C GLN A 699 -33.54 15.08 2.14
N ASN A 700 -32.79 14.03 1.77
CA ASN A 700 -31.32 13.98 1.83
C ASN A 700 -30.74 13.45 0.50
N LEU A 701 -31.24 14.00 -0.60
CA LEU A 701 -30.74 13.70 -1.94
C LEU A 701 -29.38 14.39 -2.19
N PRO A 702 -28.49 13.79 -3.00
CA PRO A 702 -27.28 14.45 -3.46
C PRO A 702 -27.54 15.80 -4.16
N PRO A 703 -26.52 16.66 -4.29
CA PRO A 703 -26.61 17.91 -5.05
C PRO A 703 -27.17 17.69 -6.47
N ILE A 704 -27.90 18.68 -6.98
CA ILE A 704 -28.41 18.62 -8.36
C ILE A 704 -27.21 18.64 -9.32
N ALA A 705 -27.17 17.69 -10.24
CA ALA A 705 -26.09 17.62 -11.23
C ALA A 705 -26.18 18.77 -12.24
N GLU A 706 -25.20 19.67 -12.23
CA GLU A 706 -25.16 20.83 -13.13
C GLU A 706 -24.70 20.45 -14.55
N GLU A 707 -23.77 19.49 -14.67
CA GLU A 707 -23.19 19.08 -15.96
C GLU A 707 -23.95 17.93 -16.64
N ARG A 708 -24.17 18.09 -17.95
CA ARG A 708 -24.81 17.08 -18.79
C ARG A 708 -23.87 15.89 -19.00
N GLY A 709 -24.31 14.68 -18.64
CA GLY A 709 -23.53 13.45 -18.79
C GLY A 709 -22.64 13.12 -17.59
N SER A 710 -22.72 13.91 -16.51
CA SER A 710 -22.05 13.59 -15.24
C SER A 710 -22.62 12.32 -14.60
N PHE A 711 -21.81 11.62 -13.81
CA PHE A 711 -22.21 10.41 -13.09
C PHE A 711 -23.44 10.63 -12.19
N LEU A 712 -23.48 11.74 -11.45
CA LEU A 712 -24.61 12.10 -10.58
C LEU A 712 -25.92 12.19 -11.37
N LYS A 713 -25.87 12.78 -12.58
CA LYS A 713 -27.05 12.87 -13.45
C LYS A 713 -27.53 11.51 -13.93
N LEU A 714 -26.61 10.61 -14.27
CA LEU A 714 -26.95 9.25 -14.68
C LEU A 714 -27.62 8.48 -13.53
N ALA A 715 -27.08 8.59 -12.31
CA ALA A 715 -27.65 7.96 -11.12
C ALA A 715 -29.04 8.54 -10.76
N GLU A 716 -29.19 9.86 -10.79
CA GLU A 716 -30.48 10.52 -10.53
C GLU A 716 -31.53 10.14 -11.58
N GLN A 717 -31.17 10.13 -12.87
CA GLN A 717 -32.08 9.71 -13.94
C GLN A 717 -32.53 8.26 -13.76
N HIS A 718 -31.59 7.36 -13.43
CA HIS A 718 -31.92 5.97 -13.13
C HIS A 718 -32.87 5.86 -11.93
N ALA A 719 -32.67 6.67 -10.89
CA ALA A 719 -33.55 6.69 -9.72
C ALA A 719 -34.95 7.23 -10.03
N ILE A 720 -35.07 8.23 -10.92
CA ILE A 720 -36.35 8.73 -11.42
C ILE A 720 -37.09 7.62 -12.17
N GLU A 721 -36.39 6.91 -13.06
CA GLU A 721 -36.97 5.87 -13.91
C GLU A 721 -37.37 4.61 -13.15
N HIS A 722 -36.60 4.23 -12.12
CA HIS A 722 -36.73 2.92 -11.46
C HIS A 722 -37.19 2.96 -10.00
N PHE A 723 -37.01 4.08 -9.29
CA PHE A 723 -37.34 4.20 -7.86
C PHE A 723 -38.38 5.30 -7.56
N GLY A 724 -38.94 5.95 -8.58
CA GLY A 724 -40.00 6.95 -8.40
C GLY A 724 -39.54 8.24 -7.72
N VAL A 725 -38.23 8.55 -7.81
CA VAL A 725 -37.66 9.79 -7.29
C VAL A 725 -38.18 10.98 -8.10
N LEU A 726 -38.48 12.09 -7.42
CA LEU A 726 -38.97 13.31 -8.07
C LEU A 726 -37.91 13.91 -8.99
N ASP A 727 -38.33 14.26 -10.21
CA ASP A 727 -37.47 14.89 -11.20
C ASP A 727 -37.27 16.38 -10.87
N ARG A 728 -36.23 16.67 -10.07
CA ARG A 728 -35.83 18.03 -9.66
C ARG A 728 -35.41 18.92 -10.82
N SER A 729 -35.10 18.36 -11.99
CA SER A 729 -34.76 19.15 -13.19
C SER A 729 -35.97 19.82 -13.84
N LYS A 730 -37.19 19.34 -13.54
CA LYS A 730 -38.46 19.92 -14.00
C LYS A 730 -38.94 21.07 -13.12
N GLU A 731 -38.56 21.11 -11.84
CA GLU A 731 -38.90 22.22 -10.94
C GLU A 731 -38.25 23.54 -11.37
N ASN A 732 -37.02 23.50 -11.87
CA ASN A 732 -36.33 24.68 -12.44
C ASN A 732 -36.88 25.14 -13.81
N LYS A 733 -37.74 24.35 -14.46
CA LYS A 733 -38.41 24.74 -15.73
C LYS A 733 -39.82 25.32 -15.52
N ALA A 734 -40.38 25.23 -14.31
CA ALA A 734 -41.70 25.80 -14.02
C ALA A 734 -41.68 27.34 -13.93
N SER A 735 -40.49 27.98 -13.91
CA SER A 735 -40.34 29.44 -14.07
C SER A 735 -40.16 29.90 -15.53
N GLU A 736 -40.08 28.98 -16.50
CA GLU A 736 -40.00 29.31 -17.93
C GLU A 736 -40.99 28.44 -18.72
N THR A 737 -42.28 28.66 -18.49
CA THR A 737 -43.33 28.13 -19.38
C THR A 737 -43.56 29.08 -20.55
N GLY A 738 -43.14 28.62 -21.74
CA GLY A 738 -43.42 29.25 -23.02
C GLY A 738 -43.34 28.27 -24.19
N THR A 739 -44.40 27.46 -24.34
CA THR A 739 -44.96 26.93 -25.61
C THR A 739 -44.14 25.96 -26.51
N VAL A 740 -44.58 24.69 -26.59
CA VAL A 740 -45.27 24.00 -27.73
C VAL A 740 -44.95 22.49 -27.75
N GLU A 741 -45.97 21.75 -28.19
CA GLU A 741 -46.32 20.33 -28.14
C GLU A 741 -45.51 19.28 -28.94
N ALA A 742 -45.52 18.06 -28.37
CA ALA A 742 -45.86 16.73 -28.92
C ALA A 742 -44.94 15.88 -29.83
N SER A 743 -45.05 14.56 -29.55
CA SER A 743 -44.61 13.33 -30.27
C SER A 743 -43.15 12.92 -30.10
N GLY A 744 -42.74 11.66 -29.92
CA GLY A 744 -43.41 10.37 -29.77
C GLY A 744 -42.34 9.25 -29.82
N VAL A 745 -42.66 8.08 -29.24
CA VAL A 745 -42.10 6.74 -29.53
C VAL A 745 -40.64 6.42 -29.15
N PHE A 746 -40.52 5.50 -28.19
CA PHE A 746 -39.37 4.64 -27.91
C PHE A 746 -38.94 3.82 -29.13
N SER A 747 -37.67 3.89 -29.54
CA SER A 747 -36.97 2.78 -30.20
C SER A 747 -35.45 2.93 -30.12
N ARG A 748 -34.82 1.82 -29.77
CA ARG A 748 -33.39 1.46 -29.82
C ARG A 748 -32.57 2.16 -30.92
N THR A 749 -31.46 2.77 -30.53
CA THR A 749 -30.10 2.56 -31.10
C THR A 749 -29.10 3.44 -30.34
N PHE A 750 -28.27 2.81 -29.50
CA PHE A 750 -27.09 3.44 -28.92
C PHE A 750 -26.01 3.51 -30.01
N SER A 751 -25.88 4.67 -30.65
CA SER A 751 -24.68 5.03 -31.40
C SER A 751 -24.62 6.56 -31.60
N PHE A 752 -23.46 7.11 -31.25
CA PHE A 752 -22.94 8.45 -31.58
C PHE A 752 -23.31 9.64 -30.68
N PHE A 753 -22.36 10.01 -29.81
CA PHE A 753 -22.10 11.40 -29.40
C PHE A 753 -20.61 11.58 -29.07
N TRP A 754 -19.74 11.73 -30.08
CA TRP A 754 -18.37 12.24 -29.90
C TRP A 754 -17.92 13.01 -31.14
N SER A 755 -18.27 14.30 -31.24
CA SER A 755 -17.84 15.20 -32.32
C SER A 755 -17.29 16.57 -31.89
N PRO A 756 -17.42 17.05 -30.64
CA PRO A 756 -16.70 18.27 -30.27
C PRO A 756 -15.27 18.03 -29.74
N MET A 757 -15.03 16.99 -28.93
CA MET A 757 -13.68 16.75 -28.35
C MET A 757 -12.69 16.14 -29.35
N SER A 758 -13.15 15.29 -30.26
CA SER A 758 -12.28 14.59 -31.22
C SER A 758 -11.61 15.53 -32.24
N ARG A 759 -12.17 16.71 -32.52
CA ARG A 759 -11.57 17.71 -33.43
C ARG A 759 -10.47 18.55 -32.81
N MET A 760 -10.37 18.61 -31.48
CA MET A 760 -9.25 19.24 -30.80
C MET A 760 -8.06 18.28 -30.65
N ILE A 761 -8.33 16.98 -30.55
CA ILE A 761 -7.31 15.96 -30.23
C ILE A 761 -6.62 15.41 -31.50
N TYR A 762 -7.32 15.22 -32.62
CA TYR A 762 -6.69 14.65 -33.83
C TYR A 762 -7.19 15.37 -35.09
N GLY A 763 -6.27 16.02 -35.81
CA GLY A 763 -6.58 16.79 -37.03
C GLY A 763 -7.38 16.02 -38.09
N THR A 764 -8.00 16.78 -39.00
CA THR A 764 -8.92 16.33 -40.07
C THR A 764 -8.45 15.09 -40.84
N GLN A 765 -9.27 14.03 -40.85
CA GLN A 765 -9.12 12.91 -41.79
C GLN A 765 -9.57 13.32 -43.21
N ALA A 766 -8.82 12.85 -44.22
CA ALA A 766 -9.10 13.04 -45.64
C ALA A 766 -10.31 12.23 -46.10
N THR A 767 -11.16 12.86 -46.91
CA THR A 767 -12.40 12.30 -47.49
C THR A 767 -12.11 11.24 -48.55
N PRO A 768 -12.74 10.06 -48.53
CA PRO A 768 -12.77 9.15 -49.67
C PRO A 768 -13.83 9.58 -50.71
N PRO A 769 -13.69 9.18 -51.99
CA PRO A 769 -14.53 9.70 -53.06
C PRO A 769 -15.96 9.15 -53.00
N SER A 770 -16.92 10.04 -53.23
CA SER A 770 -18.36 9.78 -53.24
C SER A 770 -18.78 8.81 -54.34
N HIS A 771 -19.46 7.71 -53.96
CA HIS A 771 -20.25 6.91 -54.88
C HIS A 771 -21.48 7.70 -55.35
N ARG A 772 -21.63 7.82 -56.67
CA ARG A 772 -22.75 8.49 -57.35
C ARG A 772 -24.09 7.81 -57.08
N GLU A 773 -25.09 8.65 -56.87
CA GLU A 773 -26.52 8.34 -56.81
C GLU A 773 -27.01 7.60 -58.07
N ILE A 774 -27.88 6.61 -57.87
CA ILE A 774 -28.67 5.97 -58.92
C ILE A 774 -30.11 6.51 -58.81
N THR A 775 -30.52 7.31 -59.78
CA THR A 775 -31.93 7.65 -60.05
C THR A 775 -32.60 6.54 -60.88
N PRO A 776 -33.90 6.23 -60.66
CA PRO A 776 -34.64 5.28 -61.48
C PRO A 776 -35.40 6.01 -62.61
N ASN A 777 -35.35 5.49 -63.84
CA ASN A 777 -36.54 5.19 -64.64
C ASN A 777 -36.26 4.64 -66.05
N THR A 778 -37.03 3.58 -66.36
CA THR A 778 -37.70 3.20 -67.61
C THR A 778 -36.94 2.83 -68.89
N ASP A 779 -37.38 1.67 -69.40
CA ASP A 779 -37.42 1.17 -70.79
C ASP A 779 -36.12 0.69 -71.45
N PHE A 780 -36.02 -0.63 -71.71
CA PHE A 780 -36.24 -1.22 -73.04
C PHE A 780 -36.04 -2.76 -73.02
N THR A 781 -36.77 -3.41 -73.93
CA THR A 781 -36.99 -4.85 -74.21
C THR A 781 -35.75 -5.62 -74.74
N PRO A 782 -35.80 -6.97 -74.85
CA PRO A 782 -34.64 -7.86 -74.87
C PRO A 782 -34.16 -8.32 -76.26
N GLY A 783 -32.93 -8.84 -76.32
CA GLY A 783 -32.43 -9.78 -77.33
C GLY A 783 -30.94 -9.63 -77.68
N PRO A 784 -30.34 -10.58 -78.42
CA PRO A 784 -29.80 -11.82 -77.85
C PRO A 784 -28.34 -12.09 -78.28
N THR A 785 -27.56 -12.79 -77.45
CA THR A 785 -26.77 -14.00 -77.76
C THR A 785 -25.98 -14.46 -76.55
#